data_AF-A0AAD9LJN9-F1
#
_entry.id   AF-A0AAD9LJN9-F1
#
_cell.length_a   1.000
_cell.length_b   1.000
_cell.length_c   1.000
_cell.angle_alpha   90.00
_cell.angle_beta   90.00
_cell.angle_gamma   90.00
#
_symmetry.space_group_name_H-M   'P 1'
#
loop_
_entity.id
_entity.type
_entity.pdbx_description
1 polymer ?
#
loop_
_entity_poly.entity_id
_entity_poly.type
_entity_poly.pdbx_seq_one_letter_code
_entity_poly.pdbx_strand_id
1 'polypeptide(L)'
;MINLVFLLDITGSMGNELEGAKETVRQLVASVFEEEYAVMITIITFTESSQGCFVTTHSFTEGEEAIDFIKSVQLCVPPGSHNVSANGGDGDENQKAALAELLTLDNTMPTIAFLITDAGPHLLAESRTSEATHEINFLKEKHSIVDTDMFNVLELVQTHFEGNLIVNIVKYVKNSDHRMYGSIAKKFDGVLIEPKTRVGQQLANGLMTILSKMFDRCAGGTFTASGAGDGTVDEAALDTFIFYDLEAYTVPSCEAEVRNNLLPEAGDTREVLFAFLDRATVVVGDRFAKRAIAASGLKEQVELLITIAQCLTGKLGYNDALDRATSLVEKIRELMPEENQSHLKLTAASLPGILQQKISTTSDLEASVSAITLLTTQEATEDALDEEDVFDPTTVLQTVASLFLAHLAVLQLPQKNGKPDFMDAWSAVITKISPDVVTAKDFLTLIGSDEATGGLSIRAQDYNYAQLIADPDDALGSALVRAASGTQVLDILTALLSGARAGLFCPNMFRGTVSASLMALVEQREPLSDFQWELAAKLVHSIRLIMGATQRMPKMPVDPESAMGKLLFRLLRRTEDVADDEALVDVLKELLATRVHKFIRYNEDKYLALVEKMVGYSHENVVEDAFDPHALDQDVWSFSTKKAQQIAGETPFFRAFERSANNLIRCVAVSIKKYTDATQEVPTLTEVWPTCTEELPKFLLLQKRSARYRIVREAGEVKINWELNTTAGENLDSTTYTALAMQVLRKKYDAFLRELRERRANEAAEQRWSRALKIARLSSMDEFLSKLATIRDSASREYKLLWKALKQLSMSEKEVELYEEKLEVLITGRIKSSSGEYEIVFNRGNLHPHPDKLAPMSTDFQSKLRELRRKNNWSLHHTYREGKPNHNGYSNEKPSEWAKKRSNAEKTFWEE
;
A
#
# COMPACT_ATOMS: atom_id res chain seq x y z
N MET A 1 -14.77 1.54 -15.48
CA MET A 1 -14.53 1.00 -16.82
C MET A 1 -14.61 2.17 -17.78
N ILE A 2 -13.63 2.33 -18.66
CA ILE A 2 -13.57 3.42 -19.67
C ILE A 2 -13.87 2.80 -21.02
N ASN A 3 -14.62 3.50 -21.87
CA ASN A 3 -14.79 3.10 -23.27
C ASN A 3 -13.80 3.85 -24.17
N LEU A 4 -12.94 3.13 -24.90
CA LEU A 4 -12.15 3.70 -25.99
C LEU A 4 -12.88 3.43 -27.30
N VAL A 5 -13.34 4.50 -27.96
CA VAL A 5 -14.08 4.40 -29.22
C VAL A 5 -13.17 4.80 -30.37
N PHE A 6 -13.08 3.97 -31.41
CA PHE A 6 -12.40 4.31 -32.66
C PHE A 6 -13.42 4.45 -33.76
N LEU A 7 -13.64 5.67 -34.26
CA LEU A 7 -14.43 5.94 -35.46
C LEU A 7 -13.47 5.93 -36.65
N LEU A 8 -13.50 4.83 -37.39
CA LEU A 8 -12.57 4.55 -38.48
C LEU A 8 -13.24 4.78 -39.83
N ASP A 9 -12.67 5.71 -40.57
CA ASP A 9 -12.92 5.84 -41.99
C ASP A 9 -12.32 4.65 -42.75
N ILE A 10 -13.14 3.96 -43.53
CA ILE A 10 -12.72 2.82 -44.36
C ILE A 10 -13.02 3.02 -45.84
N THR A 11 -13.20 4.28 -46.28
CA THR A 11 -13.45 4.62 -47.70
C THR A 11 -12.20 4.40 -48.56
N GLY A 12 -12.34 4.49 -49.89
CA GLY A 12 -11.24 4.20 -50.80
C GLY A 12 -10.03 5.15 -50.65
N SER A 13 -10.27 6.39 -50.22
CA SER A 13 -9.23 7.42 -50.04
C SER A 13 -8.24 7.06 -48.94
N MET A 14 -8.71 6.37 -47.90
CA MET A 14 -7.91 5.86 -46.78
C MET A 14 -6.85 4.81 -47.17
N GLY A 15 -6.87 4.28 -48.40
CA GLY A 15 -5.75 3.58 -49.05
C GLY A 15 -4.75 2.85 -48.14
N ASN A 16 -3.52 3.39 -48.05
CA ASN A 16 -2.45 2.81 -47.22
C ASN A 16 -2.53 3.29 -45.75
N GLU A 17 -3.26 4.37 -45.51
CA GLU A 17 -3.52 4.98 -44.22
C GLU A 17 -4.36 4.05 -43.32
N LEU A 18 -5.30 3.29 -43.90
CA LEU A 18 -6.12 2.32 -43.17
C LEU A 18 -5.28 1.21 -42.52
N GLU A 19 -4.29 0.67 -43.22
CA GLU A 19 -3.41 -0.36 -42.64
C GLU A 19 -2.55 0.22 -41.50
N GLY A 20 -2.14 1.49 -41.62
CA GLY A 20 -1.51 2.22 -40.52
C GLY A 20 -2.44 2.38 -39.32
N ALA A 21 -3.70 2.76 -39.54
CA ALA A 21 -4.72 2.91 -38.50
C ALA A 21 -5.07 1.57 -37.83
N LYS A 22 -5.22 0.50 -38.61
CA LYS A 22 -5.49 -0.87 -38.11
C LYS A 22 -4.35 -1.37 -37.24
N GLU A 23 -3.10 -1.22 -37.69
CA GLU A 23 -1.94 -1.64 -36.91
C GLU A 23 -1.80 -0.80 -35.62
N THR A 24 -2.12 0.49 -35.68
CA THR A 24 -2.17 1.38 -34.52
C THR A 24 -3.20 0.92 -33.51
N VAL A 25 -4.46 0.72 -33.92
CA VAL A 25 -5.53 0.24 -33.05
C VAL A 25 -5.21 -1.16 -32.50
N ARG A 26 -4.66 -2.05 -33.31
CA ARG A 26 -4.28 -3.40 -32.90
C ARG A 26 -3.24 -3.41 -31.77
N GLN A 27 -2.17 -2.63 -31.92
CA GLN A 27 -1.12 -2.55 -30.89
C GLN A 27 -1.65 -1.90 -29.61
N LEU A 28 -2.50 -0.90 -29.76
CA LEU A 28 -3.13 -0.20 -28.66
C LEU A 28 -4.04 -1.13 -27.83
N VAL A 29 -4.88 -1.91 -28.50
CA VAL A 29 -5.70 -2.93 -27.83
C VAL A 29 -4.82 -3.96 -27.12
N ALA A 30 -3.76 -4.45 -27.75
CA ALA A 30 -2.85 -5.42 -27.12
C ALA A 30 -2.22 -4.87 -25.83
N SER A 31 -1.73 -3.64 -25.86
CA SER A 31 -1.08 -3.01 -24.70
C SER A 31 -2.05 -2.66 -23.57
N VAL A 32 -3.25 -2.17 -23.89
CA VAL A 32 -4.23 -1.76 -22.87
C VAL A 32 -4.79 -2.95 -22.08
N PHE A 33 -4.94 -4.12 -22.72
CA PHE A 33 -5.40 -5.34 -22.05
C PHE A 33 -4.28 -6.11 -21.31
N GLU A 34 -3.00 -5.93 -21.64
CA GLU A 34 -1.86 -6.51 -20.90
C GLU A 34 -1.63 -5.86 -19.51
N GLU A 35 -1.98 -4.59 -19.34
CA GLU A 35 -1.74 -3.80 -18.10
C GLU A 35 -2.87 -3.87 -17.04
N GLU A 36 -3.82 -4.81 -17.15
CA GLU A 36 -4.98 -4.99 -16.25
C GLU A 36 -5.92 -3.76 -16.10
N TYR A 37 -5.98 -2.85 -17.09
CA TYR A 37 -6.96 -1.76 -17.05
C TYR A 37 -8.39 -2.26 -17.34
N ALA A 38 -9.38 -1.76 -16.58
CA ALA A 38 -10.80 -2.03 -16.86
C ALA A 38 -11.28 -1.17 -18.04
N VAL A 39 -11.08 -1.65 -19.27
CA VAL A 39 -11.39 -0.93 -20.52
C VAL A 39 -12.35 -1.74 -21.40
N MET A 40 -13.28 -1.04 -22.04
CA MET A 40 -14.08 -1.53 -23.16
C MET A 40 -13.55 -0.85 -24.43
N ILE A 41 -13.45 -1.60 -25.52
CA ILE A 41 -13.08 -1.06 -26.83
C ILE A 41 -14.30 -1.10 -27.72
N THR A 42 -14.71 0.05 -28.25
CA THR A 42 -15.74 0.13 -29.29
C THR A 42 -15.09 0.54 -30.61
N ILE A 43 -15.36 -0.19 -31.68
CA ILE A 43 -14.92 0.15 -33.03
C ILE A 43 -16.17 0.48 -33.84
N ILE A 44 -16.23 1.72 -34.32
CA ILE A 44 -17.24 2.22 -35.25
C ILE A 44 -16.54 2.39 -36.60
N THR A 45 -16.97 1.69 -37.64
CA THR A 45 -16.44 1.93 -39.00
C THR A 45 -17.51 2.61 -39.84
N PHE A 46 -17.12 3.57 -40.67
CA PHE A 46 -18.03 4.24 -41.59
C PHE A 46 -17.47 4.27 -43.01
N THR A 47 -18.37 4.14 -43.97
CA THR A 47 -18.09 4.18 -45.41
C THR A 47 -19.37 4.43 -46.19
N GLU A 48 -19.24 4.65 -47.50
CA GLU A 48 -20.36 5.07 -48.33
C GLU A 48 -20.27 4.63 -49.78
N SER A 49 -21.42 4.71 -50.45
CA SER A 49 -21.51 4.66 -51.89
C SER A 49 -22.80 5.33 -52.34
N SER A 50 -22.95 5.49 -53.65
CA SER A 50 -24.23 5.81 -54.29
C SER A 50 -25.40 4.87 -53.95
N GLN A 51 -25.16 3.73 -53.28
CA GLN A 51 -26.20 2.80 -52.82
C GLN A 51 -26.60 2.99 -51.36
N GLY A 52 -25.83 3.72 -50.55
CA GLY A 52 -26.16 3.90 -49.15
C GLY A 52 -25.01 4.41 -48.26
N CYS A 53 -25.42 4.83 -47.07
CA CYS A 53 -24.55 5.16 -45.93
C CYS A 53 -24.39 3.92 -45.05
N PHE A 54 -23.15 3.50 -44.76
CA PHE A 54 -22.87 2.30 -43.99
C PHE A 54 -22.04 2.64 -42.75
N VAL A 55 -22.64 2.44 -41.58
CA VAL A 55 -21.98 2.61 -40.28
C VAL A 55 -22.20 1.34 -39.46
N THR A 56 -21.13 0.76 -38.92
CA THR A 56 -21.19 -0.45 -38.08
C THR A 56 -20.48 -0.24 -36.76
N THR A 57 -21.06 -0.77 -35.68
CA THR A 57 -20.58 -0.57 -34.30
C THR A 57 -20.39 -1.91 -33.62
N HIS A 58 -19.21 -2.13 -33.04
CA HIS A 58 -18.90 -3.33 -32.27
C HIS A 58 -18.14 -2.98 -30.99
N SER A 59 -18.57 -3.53 -29.85
CA SER A 59 -17.95 -3.30 -28.53
C SER A 59 -17.39 -4.60 -27.98
N PHE A 60 -16.20 -4.52 -27.38
CA PHE A 60 -15.42 -5.65 -26.91
C PHE A 60 -14.92 -5.41 -25.49
N THR A 61 -15.00 -6.42 -24.65
CA THR A 61 -14.41 -6.45 -23.30
C THR A 61 -13.20 -7.38 -23.21
N GLU A 62 -12.87 -8.08 -24.29
CA GLU A 62 -11.75 -9.01 -24.40
C GLU A 62 -10.81 -8.56 -25.53
N GLY A 63 -9.52 -8.44 -25.23
CA GLY A 63 -8.53 -7.89 -26.16
C GLY A 63 -8.30 -8.73 -27.42
N GLU A 64 -8.30 -10.06 -27.30
CA GLU A 64 -8.09 -10.96 -28.46
C GLU A 64 -9.24 -10.83 -29.49
N GLU A 65 -10.48 -10.72 -29.04
CA GLU A 65 -11.65 -10.56 -29.91
C GLU A 65 -11.62 -9.22 -30.66
N ALA A 66 -11.24 -8.13 -29.96
CA ALA A 66 -11.07 -6.82 -30.58
C ALA A 66 -9.94 -6.81 -31.62
N ILE A 67 -8.82 -7.49 -31.34
CA ILE A 67 -7.68 -7.65 -32.25
C ILE A 67 -8.08 -8.43 -33.51
N ASP A 68 -8.87 -9.48 -33.36
CA ASP A 68 -9.32 -10.28 -34.50
C ASP A 68 -10.34 -9.52 -35.34
N PHE A 69 -11.22 -8.75 -34.71
CA PHE A 69 -12.14 -7.87 -35.42
C PHE A 69 -11.40 -6.80 -36.23
N ILE A 70 -10.46 -6.05 -35.65
CA ILE A 70 -9.74 -4.99 -36.39
C ILE A 70 -8.92 -5.53 -37.56
N LYS A 71 -8.34 -6.73 -37.45
CA LYS A 71 -7.67 -7.41 -38.57
C LYS A 71 -8.63 -7.75 -39.70
N SER A 72 -9.89 -8.05 -39.38
CA SER A 72 -10.92 -8.42 -40.35
C SER A 72 -11.48 -7.22 -41.13
N VAL A 73 -11.29 -5.99 -40.63
CA VAL A 73 -11.73 -4.76 -41.30
C VAL A 73 -11.00 -4.60 -42.65
N GLN A 74 -11.76 -4.37 -43.70
CA GLN A 74 -11.29 -4.23 -45.07
C GLN A 74 -11.71 -2.87 -45.64
N LEU A 75 -10.83 -2.29 -46.45
CA LEU A 75 -11.11 -1.06 -47.19
C LEU A 75 -12.36 -1.26 -48.08
N CYS A 76 -13.22 -0.26 -48.13
CA CYS A 76 -14.44 -0.21 -48.92
C CYS A 76 -15.46 -1.32 -48.63
N VAL A 77 -15.32 -2.12 -47.57
CA VAL A 77 -16.23 -3.23 -47.28
C VAL A 77 -16.73 -3.09 -45.84
N PRO A 78 -18.00 -2.69 -45.65
CA PRO A 78 -18.55 -2.56 -44.30
C PRO A 78 -18.55 -3.94 -43.59
N PRO A 79 -18.10 -4.00 -42.33
CA PRO A 79 -18.09 -5.23 -41.55
C PRO A 79 -19.45 -5.96 -41.56
N GLY A 80 -19.41 -7.28 -41.72
CA GLY A 80 -20.61 -8.12 -41.82
C GLY A 80 -21.33 -8.08 -43.18
N SER A 81 -20.88 -7.27 -44.14
CA SER A 81 -21.53 -7.08 -45.45
C SER A 81 -20.56 -7.31 -46.62
N HIS A 82 -20.02 -8.53 -46.73
CA HIS A 82 -18.98 -8.90 -47.73
C HIS A 82 -19.36 -8.71 -49.21
N ASN A 83 -20.65 -8.51 -49.52
CA ASN A 83 -21.14 -8.29 -50.88
C ASN A 83 -21.25 -6.80 -51.26
N VAL A 84 -20.94 -5.90 -50.33
CA VAL A 84 -21.00 -4.45 -50.53
C VAL A 84 -19.59 -3.91 -50.77
N SER A 85 -19.42 -3.17 -51.86
CA SER A 85 -18.20 -2.41 -52.16
C SER A 85 -18.55 -0.92 -52.14
N ALA A 86 -18.31 -0.31 -50.99
CA ALA A 86 -18.57 1.08 -50.66
C ALA A 86 -17.28 1.89 -50.80
N ASN A 87 -16.98 2.36 -52.01
CA ASN A 87 -15.67 2.96 -52.31
C ASN A 87 -15.53 4.43 -51.88
N GLY A 88 -16.56 5.05 -51.30
CA GLY A 88 -16.63 6.49 -51.12
C GLY A 88 -17.00 7.25 -52.41
N GLY A 89 -17.38 8.51 -52.28
CA GLY A 89 -17.41 9.47 -53.39
C GLY A 89 -16.04 10.15 -53.58
N ASP A 90 -15.84 10.89 -54.68
CA ASP A 90 -14.64 11.74 -54.86
C ASP A 90 -14.76 13.03 -54.02
N GLY A 91 -14.96 12.95 -52.70
CA GLY A 91 -15.29 14.12 -51.87
C GLY A 91 -15.41 13.89 -50.37
N ASP A 92 -16.40 14.54 -49.76
CA ASP A 92 -16.72 14.44 -48.32
C ASP A 92 -17.33 13.08 -47.96
N GLU A 93 -17.38 12.74 -46.67
CA GLU A 93 -17.73 11.40 -46.18
C GLU A 93 -18.77 11.43 -45.02
N ASN A 94 -19.15 10.24 -44.53
CA ASN A 94 -20.23 10.02 -43.56
C ASN A 94 -19.87 10.25 -42.07
N GLN A 95 -19.08 11.28 -41.75
CA GLN A 95 -18.67 11.52 -40.37
C GLN A 95 -19.86 11.95 -39.47
N LYS A 96 -20.95 12.55 -40.00
CA LYS A 96 -22.12 12.90 -39.17
C LYS A 96 -22.84 11.64 -38.71
N ALA A 97 -23.03 10.68 -39.62
CA ALA A 97 -23.62 9.39 -39.30
C ALA A 97 -22.73 8.60 -38.32
N ALA A 98 -21.41 8.65 -38.47
CA ALA A 98 -20.47 8.02 -37.53
C ALA A 98 -20.53 8.65 -36.13
N LEU A 99 -20.58 9.99 -36.03
CA LEU A 99 -20.69 10.69 -34.75
C LEU A 99 -22.05 10.49 -34.09
N ALA A 100 -23.14 10.46 -34.86
CA ALA A 100 -24.48 10.16 -34.34
C ALA A 100 -24.57 8.75 -33.76
N GLU A 101 -23.78 7.80 -34.26
CA GLU A 101 -23.73 6.44 -33.73
C GLU A 101 -23.27 6.37 -32.26
N LEU A 102 -22.55 7.39 -31.78
CA LEU A 102 -22.21 7.52 -30.36
C LEU A 102 -23.45 7.64 -29.46
N LEU A 103 -24.59 8.11 -29.96
CA LEU A 103 -25.87 8.16 -29.22
C LEU A 103 -26.39 6.77 -28.83
N THR A 104 -25.91 5.71 -29.50
CA THR A 104 -26.29 4.33 -29.15
C THR A 104 -25.51 3.76 -27.97
N LEU A 105 -24.42 4.43 -27.56
CA LEU A 105 -23.55 3.99 -26.49
C LEU A 105 -24.10 4.41 -25.11
N ASP A 106 -23.71 3.67 -24.07
CA ASP A 106 -24.05 3.97 -22.68
C ASP A 106 -23.42 5.31 -22.26
N ASN A 107 -24.28 6.30 -21.99
CA ASN A 107 -23.87 7.65 -21.62
C ASN A 107 -23.27 7.76 -20.20
N THR A 108 -23.44 6.73 -19.36
CA THR A 108 -22.87 6.70 -18.01
C THR A 108 -21.41 6.24 -17.99
N MET A 109 -20.92 5.67 -19.09
CA MET A 109 -19.55 5.21 -19.22
C MET A 109 -18.65 6.32 -19.78
N PRO A 110 -17.58 6.70 -19.07
CA PRO A 110 -16.60 7.64 -19.60
C PRO A 110 -16.02 7.17 -20.93
N THR A 111 -16.13 8.01 -21.95
CA THR A 111 -15.82 7.63 -23.33
C THR A 111 -14.77 8.56 -23.93
N ILE A 112 -13.70 7.97 -24.46
CA ILE A 112 -12.68 8.68 -25.25
C ILE A 112 -12.79 8.16 -26.68
N ALA A 113 -13.21 9.03 -27.58
CA ALA A 113 -13.37 8.73 -28.98
C ALA A 113 -12.20 9.28 -29.82
N PHE A 114 -11.78 8.52 -30.83
CA PHE A 114 -10.84 8.93 -31.86
C PHE A 114 -11.53 8.83 -33.21
N LEU A 115 -11.80 9.96 -33.85
CA LEU A 115 -12.22 10.03 -35.24
C LEU A 115 -10.99 10.07 -36.14
N ILE A 116 -10.80 9.02 -36.93
CA ILE A 116 -9.67 8.84 -37.84
C ILE A 116 -10.20 8.91 -39.27
N THR A 117 -9.79 9.93 -40.03
CA THR A 117 -10.27 10.19 -41.39
C THR A 117 -9.24 10.97 -42.21
N ASP A 118 -9.37 10.96 -43.53
CA ASP A 118 -8.58 11.77 -44.45
C ASP A 118 -9.42 12.84 -45.20
N ALA A 119 -10.75 12.74 -45.14
CA ALA A 119 -11.69 13.60 -45.85
C ALA A 119 -12.36 14.67 -44.96
N GLY A 120 -13.26 15.47 -45.54
CA GLY A 120 -14.19 16.37 -44.84
C GLY A 120 -15.57 15.73 -44.66
N PRO A 121 -16.48 16.33 -43.85
CA PRO A 121 -17.85 15.86 -43.69
C PRO A 121 -18.82 16.51 -44.68
N HIS A 122 -19.88 15.79 -45.06
CA HIS A 122 -20.92 16.33 -45.95
C HIS A 122 -21.61 17.56 -45.33
N LEU A 123 -21.32 18.76 -45.84
CA LEU A 123 -21.93 20.01 -45.35
C LEU A 123 -23.27 20.31 -46.02
N LEU A 124 -24.25 20.82 -45.27
CA LEU A 124 -25.57 21.24 -45.75
C LEU A 124 -25.48 22.33 -46.84
N ALA A 125 -24.52 23.24 -46.72
CA ALA A 125 -24.35 24.37 -47.63
C ALA A 125 -23.70 23.97 -48.97
N GLU A 126 -22.97 22.86 -49.01
CA GLU A 126 -22.08 22.50 -50.13
C GLU A 126 -22.46 21.19 -50.83
N SER A 127 -23.24 20.30 -50.20
CA SER A 127 -23.42 18.91 -50.66
C SER A 127 -24.86 18.60 -51.13
N ARG A 128 -25.04 18.29 -52.42
CA ARG A 128 -26.25 17.63 -52.97
C ARG A 128 -25.90 16.32 -53.68
N THR A 129 -25.02 15.54 -53.08
CA THR A 129 -24.63 14.22 -53.57
C THR A 129 -25.67 13.17 -53.17
N SER A 130 -25.70 12.04 -53.87
CA SER A 130 -26.51 10.87 -53.49
C SER A 130 -26.13 10.37 -52.09
N GLU A 131 -24.83 10.39 -51.82
CA GLU A 131 -24.16 9.98 -50.60
C GLU A 131 -24.61 10.83 -49.40
N ALA A 132 -24.53 12.16 -49.50
CA ALA A 132 -25.04 13.07 -48.47
C ALA A 132 -26.55 12.88 -48.22
N THR A 133 -27.33 12.57 -49.26
CA THR A 133 -28.77 12.27 -49.12
C THR A 133 -28.99 10.97 -48.34
N HIS A 134 -28.15 9.95 -48.57
CA HIS A 134 -28.19 8.70 -47.82
C HIS A 134 -27.77 8.91 -46.36
N GLU A 135 -26.80 9.77 -46.07
CA GLU A 135 -26.43 10.14 -44.70
C GLU A 135 -27.60 10.82 -43.98
N ILE A 136 -28.27 11.78 -44.62
CA ILE A 136 -29.44 12.47 -44.08
C ILE A 136 -30.57 11.48 -43.76
N ASN A 137 -30.83 10.53 -44.67
CA ASN A 137 -31.86 9.52 -44.45
C ASN A 137 -31.46 8.58 -43.31
N PHE A 138 -30.18 8.18 -43.23
CA PHE A 138 -29.67 7.35 -42.13
C PHE A 138 -29.86 8.03 -40.77
N LEU A 139 -29.50 9.31 -40.65
CA LEU A 139 -29.68 10.09 -39.41
C LEU A 139 -31.15 10.19 -38.99
N LYS A 140 -32.06 10.37 -39.96
CA LYS A 140 -33.51 10.42 -39.72
C LYS A 140 -34.08 9.06 -39.32
N GLU A 141 -33.75 8.01 -40.06
CA GLU A 141 -34.34 6.68 -39.88
C GLU A 141 -33.79 5.97 -38.63
N LYS A 142 -32.48 6.07 -38.38
CA LYS A 142 -31.82 5.36 -37.27
C LYS A 142 -31.83 6.15 -35.97
N HIS A 143 -31.59 7.47 -36.03
CA HIS A 143 -31.39 8.31 -34.85
C HIS A 143 -32.51 9.34 -34.62
N SER A 144 -33.51 9.39 -35.49
CA SER A 144 -34.62 10.38 -35.43
C SER A 144 -34.16 11.85 -35.50
N ILE A 145 -32.99 12.10 -36.11
CA ILE A 145 -32.42 13.45 -36.24
C ILE A 145 -32.94 14.09 -37.53
N VAL A 146 -33.75 15.15 -37.40
CA VAL A 146 -34.37 15.84 -38.55
C VAL A 146 -33.48 16.96 -39.09
N ASP A 147 -32.83 17.71 -38.19
CA ASP A 147 -31.84 18.73 -38.52
C ASP A 147 -30.44 18.10 -38.55
N THR A 148 -29.90 17.97 -39.76
CA THR A 148 -28.64 17.27 -40.03
C THR A 148 -27.46 18.23 -40.12
N ASP A 149 -27.58 19.46 -39.61
CA ASP A 149 -26.42 20.33 -39.39
C ASP A 149 -25.45 19.62 -38.43
N MET A 150 -24.16 19.65 -38.78
CA MET A 150 -23.11 19.03 -37.97
C MET A 150 -23.20 19.47 -36.50
N PHE A 151 -23.31 20.76 -36.22
CA PHE A 151 -23.31 21.27 -34.84
C PHE A 151 -24.59 20.92 -34.08
N ASN A 152 -25.72 20.72 -34.77
CA ASN A 152 -26.91 20.14 -34.15
C ASN A 152 -26.69 18.66 -33.78
N VAL A 153 -26.10 17.85 -34.67
CA VAL A 153 -25.74 16.45 -34.35
C VAL A 153 -24.77 16.41 -33.16
N LEU A 154 -23.76 17.27 -33.16
CA LEU A 154 -22.80 17.35 -32.06
C LEU A 154 -23.44 17.82 -30.75
N GLU A 155 -24.40 18.75 -30.78
CA GLU A 155 -25.14 19.20 -29.60
C GLU A 155 -25.94 18.05 -28.98
N LEU A 156 -26.60 17.25 -29.80
CA LEU A 156 -27.33 16.06 -29.35
C LEU A 156 -26.39 15.04 -28.72
N VAL A 157 -25.22 14.80 -29.32
CA VAL A 157 -24.18 13.92 -28.76
C VAL A 157 -23.64 14.48 -27.44
N GLN A 158 -23.33 15.77 -27.38
CA GLN A 158 -22.83 16.43 -26.18
C GLN A 158 -23.85 16.35 -25.03
N THR A 159 -25.13 16.57 -25.35
CA THR A 159 -26.25 16.45 -24.40
C THR A 159 -26.41 15.02 -23.90
N HIS A 160 -26.34 14.02 -24.80
CA HIS A 160 -26.49 12.60 -24.43
C HIS A 160 -25.46 12.16 -23.39
N PHE A 161 -24.20 12.57 -23.55
CA PHE A 161 -23.10 12.18 -22.66
C PHE A 161 -22.93 13.06 -21.41
N GLU A 162 -23.60 14.21 -21.31
CA GLU A 162 -23.52 15.13 -20.16
C GLU A 162 -22.08 15.45 -19.71
N GLY A 163 -21.16 15.61 -20.68
CA GLY A 163 -19.74 15.87 -20.43
C GLY A 163 -18.86 14.63 -20.21
N ASN A 164 -19.38 13.40 -20.34
CA ASN A 164 -18.62 12.15 -20.25
C ASN A 164 -17.98 11.68 -21.58
N LEU A 165 -17.83 12.58 -22.56
CA LEU A 165 -17.28 12.26 -23.87
C LEU A 165 -16.17 13.24 -24.27
N ILE A 166 -15.04 12.70 -24.74
CA ILE A 166 -14.01 13.45 -25.46
C ILE A 166 -13.90 12.91 -26.86
N VAL A 167 -13.83 13.81 -27.85
CA VAL A 167 -13.65 13.45 -29.26
C VAL A 167 -12.34 14.03 -29.78
N ASN A 168 -11.38 13.14 -30.05
CA ASN A 168 -10.10 13.46 -30.67
C ASN A 168 -10.19 13.24 -32.17
N ILE A 169 -9.55 14.12 -32.93
CA ILE A 169 -9.51 14.03 -34.38
C ILE A 169 -8.09 13.70 -34.83
N VAL A 170 -7.95 12.64 -35.63
CA VAL A 170 -6.71 12.29 -36.33
C VAL A 170 -6.97 12.43 -37.83
N LYS A 171 -6.39 13.47 -38.44
CA LYS A 171 -6.60 13.78 -39.86
C LYS A 171 -5.31 13.60 -40.67
N TYR A 172 -5.33 12.75 -41.71
CA TYR A 172 -4.13 12.33 -42.44
C TYR A 172 -3.63 13.27 -43.56
N VAL A 173 -4.32 14.39 -43.86
CA VAL A 173 -4.04 15.26 -45.01
C VAL A 173 -3.46 16.63 -44.63
N LYS A 174 -2.18 16.83 -44.96
CA LYS A 174 -1.45 18.10 -44.86
C LYS A 174 -2.02 19.12 -45.84
N ASN A 175 -2.48 20.27 -45.34
CA ASN A 175 -3.05 21.42 -46.07
C ASN A 175 -4.56 21.34 -46.42
N SER A 176 -5.34 20.58 -45.67
CA SER A 176 -6.80 20.63 -45.77
C SER A 176 -7.37 21.73 -44.87
N ASP A 177 -8.59 22.22 -45.12
CA ASP A 177 -9.23 23.11 -44.16
C ASP A 177 -9.51 22.32 -42.87
N HIS A 178 -8.79 22.68 -41.81
CA HIS A 178 -8.89 22.06 -40.50
C HIS A 178 -9.91 22.76 -39.60
N ARG A 179 -10.56 23.85 -40.04
CA ARG A 179 -11.49 24.62 -39.20
C ARG A 179 -12.67 23.79 -38.71
N MET A 180 -13.25 22.95 -39.56
CA MET A 180 -14.37 22.10 -39.15
C MET A 180 -13.95 21.13 -38.05
N TYR A 181 -12.86 20.39 -38.25
CA TYR A 181 -12.37 19.43 -37.28
C TYR A 181 -11.78 20.07 -36.02
N GLY A 182 -11.19 21.25 -36.13
CA GLY A 182 -10.79 22.07 -34.98
C GLY A 182 -12.00 22.48 -34.14
N SER A 183 -13.10 22.89 -34.78
CA SER A 183 -14.36 23.19 -34.09
C SER A 183 -15.00 21.96 -33.45
N ILE A 184 -14.96 20.79 -34.12
CA ILE A 184 -15.45 19.52 -33.54
C ILE A 184 -14.61 19.15 -32.31
N ALA A 185 -13.28 19.13 -32.44
CA ALA A 185 -12.38 18.82 -31.33
C ALA A 185 -12.58 19.80 -30.16
N LYS A 186 -12.70 21.10 -30.44
CA LYS A 186 -12.94 22.14 -29.42
C LYS A 186 -14.27 21.94 -28.68
N LYS A 187 -15.34 21.52 -29.38
CA LYS A 187 -16.67 21.31 -28.76
C LYS A 187 -16.69 20.16 -27.74
N PHE A 188 -15.85 19.13 -27.95
CA PHE A 188 -15.74 17.97 -27.05
C PHE A 188 -14.42 17.95 -26.27
N ASP A 189 -13.78 19.10 -26.07
CA ASP A 189 -12.54 19.22 -25.30
C ASP A 189 -11.39 18.29 -25.74
N GLY A 190 -11.40 17.85 -27.00
CA GLY A 190 -10.40 16.98 -27.60
C GLY A 190 -9.26 17.73 -28.29
N VAL A 191 -8.43 16.97 -29.00
CA VAL A 191 -7.32 17.51 -29.80
C VAL A 191 -7.48 17.20 -31.28
N LEU A 192 -6.91 18.09 -32.10
CA LEU A 192 -6.70 17.88 -33.52
C LEU A 192 -5.25 17.48 -33.77
N ILE A 193 -5.08 16.27 -34.33
CA ILE A 193 -3.79 15.61 -34.56
C ILE A 193 -3.63 15.33 -36.05
N GLU A 194 -2.46 15.66 -36.60
CA GLU A 194 -2.05 15.27 -37.95
C GLU A 194 -0.81 14.36 -37.91
N PRO A 195 -0.87 13.15 -38.47
CA PRO A 195 0.29 12.26 -38.65
C PRO A 195 1.35 12.82 -39.61
N LYS A 196 2.61 12.96 -39.18
CA LYS A 196 3.77 13.29 -40.05
C LYS A 196 4.30 12.09 -40.83
N THR A 197 4.09 10.89 -40.29
CA THR A 197 4.54 9.61 -40.85
C THR A 197 3.34 8.73 -41.18
N ARG A 198 3.53 7.77 -42.08
CA ARG A 198 2.52 6.75 -42.45
C ARG A 198 2.89 5.35 -41.95
N VAL A 199 3.92 5.25 -41.12
CA VAL A 199 4.38 3.97 -40.57
C VAL A 199 3.52 3.60 -39.36
N GLY A 200 2.67 2.59 -39.50
CA GLY A 200 1.74 2.15 -38.45
C GLY A 200 2.40 1.93 -37.08
N GLN A 201 3.59 1.30 -37.04
CA GLN A 201 4.34 1.11 -35.79
C GLN A 201 4.71 2.43 -35.08
N GLN A 202 5.08 3.47 -35.84
CA GLN A 202 5.48 4.76 -35.27
C GLN A 202 4.27 5.53 -34.74
N LEU A 203 3.15 5.47 -35.46
CA LEU A 203 1.88 6.07 -35.06
C LEU A 203 1.30 5.36 -33.83
N ALA A 204 1.35 4.03 -33.82
CA ALA A 204 1.00 3.19 -32.69
C ALA A 204 1.80 3.59 -31.45
N ASN A 205 3.12 3.67 -31.58
CA ASN A 205 4.00 4.07 -30.48
C ASN A 205 3.65 5.47 -29.97
N GLY A 206 3.41 6.46 -30.84
CA GLY A 206 3.06 7.81 -30.42
C GLY A 206 1.68 7.90 -29.76
N LEU A 207 0.65 7.24 -30.29
CA LEU A 207 -0.69 7.15 -29.67
C LEU A 207 -0.66 6.36 -28.37
N MET A 208 0.16 5.32 -28.28
CA MET A 208 0.45 4.62 -27.03
C MET A 208 1.13 5.53 -26.04
N THR A 209 2.10 6.34 -26.43
CA THR A 209 2.67 7.35 -25.52
C THR A 209 1.60 8.34 -25.04
N ILE A 210 0.66 8.75 -25.89
CA ILE A 210 -0.47 9.61 -25.48
C ILE A 210 -1.37 8.88 -24.48
N LEU A 211 -1.79 7.66 -24.79
CA LEU A 211 -2.70 6.87 -23.96
C LEU A 211 -2.05 6.38 -22.67
N SER A 212 -0.81 5.91 -22.68
CA SER A 212 -0.03 5.58 -21.48
C SER A 212 0.13 6.83 -20.62
N LYS A 213 0.43 8.00 -21.18
CA LYS A 213 0.44 9.26 -20.41
C LYS A 213 -0.94 9.62 -19.85
N MET A 214 -2.03 9.39 -20.59
CA MET A 214 -3.41 9.56 -20.11
C MET A 214 -3.73 8.57 -18.98
N PHE A 215 -3.47 7.28 -19.17
CA PHE A 215 -3.75 6.22 -18.19
C PHE A 215 -2.87 6.36 -16.95
N ASP A 216 -1.59 6.71 -17.09
CA ASP A 216 -0.71 7.05 -15.99
C ASP A 216 -1.27 8.24 -15.21
N ARG A 217 -1.67 9.33 -15.89
CA ARG A 217 -2.34 10.46 -15.21
C ARG A 217 -3.64 10.03 -14.52
N CYS A 218 -4.48 9.22 -15.15
CA CYS A 218 -5.72 8.68 -14.59
C CYS A 218 -5.44 7.76 -13.38
N ALA A 219 -4.31 7.03 -13.39
CA ALA A 219 -3.84 6.16 -12.31
C ALA A 219 -3.02 6.89 -11.23
N GLY A 220 -2.75 8.20 -11.40
CA GLY A 220 -2.07 9.05 -10.41
C GLY A 220 -0.56 9.26 -10.63
N GLY A 221 -0.02 8.91 -11.80
CA GLY A 221 1.34 9.23 -12.25
C GLY A 221 1.55 10.73 -12.48
N THR A 222 2.79 11.20 -12.30
CA THR A 222 3.20 12.61 -12.48
C THR A 222 4.01 12.74 -13.77
N PHE A 223 3.70 13.77 -14.56
CA PHE A 223 4.56 14.19 -15.67
C PHE A 223 5.66 15.10 -15.11
N THR A 224 6.93 14.70 -15.21
CA THR A 224 8.07 15.58 -14.93
C THR A 224 8.70 15.97 -16.26
N ALA A 225 8.62 17.27 -16.61
CA ALA A 225 9.29 17.81 -17.79
C ALA A 225 10.84 17.82 -17.67
N SER A 226 11.39 17.27 -16.58
CA SER A 226 12.80 17.40 -16.20
C SER A 226 13.43 16.08 -15.74
N GLY A 227 13.24 15.01 -16.53
CA GLY A 227 13.89 13.71 -16.34
C GLY A 227 14.91 13.41 -17.45
N ALA A 228 16.10 14.03 -17.39
CA ALA A 228 17.22 13.76 -18.31
C ALA A 228 17.90 12.38 -18.07
N GLY A 229 17.11 11.35 -17.73
CA GLY A 229 17.60 10.00 -17.42
C GLY A 229 17.21 8.90 -18.41
N ASP A 230 16.13 9.07 -19.19
CA ASP A 230 15.68 8.09 -20.20
C ASP A 230 14.99 8.74 -21.43
N GLY A 231 15.05 10.07 -21.53
CA GLY A 231 14.17 10.92 -22.36
C GLY A 231 14.41 10.95 -23.88
N THR A 232 15.02 9.94 -24.49
CA THR A 232 15.26 9.97 -25.96
C THR A 232 14.23 9.20 -26.78
N VAL A 233 13.44 8.30 -26.18
CA VAL A 233 12.53 7.41 -26.92
C VAL A 233 11.09 7.96 -26.98
N ASP A 234 10.59 8.57 -25.90
CA ASP A 234 9.20 9.08 -25.82
C ASP A 234 8.94 10.39 -26.58
N GLU A 235 9.95 11.26 -26.73
CA GLU A 235 9.82 12.50 -27.51
C GLU A 235 9.87 12.22 -29.01
N ALA A 236 10.72 11.29 -29.43
CA ALA A 236 10.80 10.83 -30.82
C ALA A 236 9.50 10.16 -31.28
N ALA A 237 8.75 9.51 -30.37
CA ALA A 237 7.46 8.91 -30.66
C ALA A 237 6.35 9.96 -30.84
N LEU A 238 6.32 11.02 -30.01
CA LEU A 238 5.35 12.12 -30.16
C LEU A 238 5.65 13.05 -31.34
N ASP A 239 6.92 13.16 -31.72
CA ASP A 239 7.36 13.90 -32.92
C ASP A 239 6.76 13.36 -34.22
N THR A 240 6.15 12.17 -34.20
CA THR A 240 5.42 11.59 -35.33
C THR A 240 4.11 12.31 -35.64
N PHE A 241 3.62 13.18 -34.74
CA PHE A 241 2.39 13.93 -34.89
C PHE A 241 2.62 15.45 -34.89
N ILE A 242 1.71 16.19 -35.54
CA ILE A 242 1.52 17.63 -35.39
C ILE A 242 0.25 17.82 -34.58
N PHE A 243 0.33 18.60 -33.51
CA PHE A 243 -0.82 19.00 -32.72
C PHE A 243 -1.17 20.44 -33.06
N TYR A 244 -2.44 20.69 -33.30
CA TYR A 244 -2.92 22.03 -33.63
C TYR A 244 -3.43 22.73 -32.36
N ASP A 245 -3.12 24.02 -32.24
CA ASP A 245 -3.65 24.87 -31.18
C ASP A 245 -5.07 25.34 -31.54
N LEU A 246 -5.99 25.17 -30.57
CA LEU A 246 -7.41 25.47 -30.69
C LEU A 246 -7.87 26.46 -29.59
N GLU A 247 -6.97 27.12 -28.86
CA GLU A 247 -7.35 28.06 -27.79
C GLU A 247 -8.22 29.19 -28.32
N ALA A 248 -7.80 29.83 -29.41
CA ALA A 248 -8.49 30.96 -30.05
C ALA A 248 -9.76 30.59 -30.84
N TYR A 249 -10.11 29.30 -30.93
CA TYR A 249 -11.30 28.85 -31.66
C TYR A 249 -12.57 29.07 -30.85
N THR A 250 -13.57 29.63 -31.51
CA THR A 250 -14.95 29.70 -30.98
C THR A 250 -15.75 28.51 -31.48
N VAL A 251 -16.58 27.89 -30.62
CA VAL A 251 -17.47 26.80 -31.02
C VAL A 251 -18.62 27.37 -31.85
N PRO A 252 -18.73 27.02 -33.15
CA PRO A 252 -19.80 27.53 -34.02
C PRO A 252 -21.17 26.97 -33.61
N SER A 253 -22.22 27.74 -33.88
CA SER A 253 -23.61 27.28 -33.68
C SER A 253 -24.18 26.54 -34.89
N CYS A 254 -23.58 26.72 -36.07
CA CYS A 254 -23.93 26.04 -37.32
C CYS A 254 -22.73 25.94 -38.26
N GLU A 255 -22.85 25.12 -39.31
CA GLU A 255 -21.76 24.85 -40.27
C GLU A 255 -21.22 26.12 -40.96
N ALA A 256 -22.07 27.10 -41.24
CA ALA A 256 -21.69 28.33 -41.95
C ALA A 256 -20.73 29.22 -41.13
N GLU A 257 -20.82 29.16 -39.80
CA GLU A 257 -20.01 29.98 -38.89
C GLU A 257 -18.59 29.46 -38.72
N VAL A 258 -18.28 28.23 -39.15
CA VAL A 258 -16.93 27.65 -39.10
C VAL A 258 -15.91 28.52 -39.83
N ARG A 259 -16.33 29.22 -40.89
CA ARG A 259 -15.47 30.11 -41.68
C ARG A 259 -15.02 31.35 -40.92
N ASN A 260 -15.68 31.70 -39.80
CA ASN A 260 -15.31 32.81 -38.94
C ASN A 260 -14.06 32.51 -38.11
N ASN A 261 -13.76 31.23 -37.86
CA ASN A 261 -12.51 30.83 -37.23
C ASN A 261 -11.35 30.95 -38.25
N LEU A 262 -10.18 31.36 -37.75
CA LEU A 262 -8.93 31.35 -38.53
C LEU A 262 -8.50 29.90 -38.81
N LEU A 263 -7.55 29.70 -39.73
CA LEU A 263 -6.95 28.37 -39.88
C LEU A 263 -6.14 28.04 -38.62
N PRO A 264 -6.14 26.78 -38.15
CA PRO A 264 -5.46 26.44 -36.92
C PRO A 264 -3.96 26.38 -37.17
N GLU A 265 -3.18 26.91 -36.24
CA GLU A 265 -1.72 26.88 -36.30
C GLU A 265 -1.19 25.64 -35.57
N ALA A 266 -0.03 25.15 -36.01
CA ALA A 266 0.65 24.05 -35.31
C ALA A 266 1.12 24.55 -33.93
N GLY A 267 0.54 24.00 -32.86
CA GLY A 267 0.88 24.34 -31.49
C GLY A 267 2.11 23.58 -30.99
N ASP A 268 2.61 23.97 -29.82
CA ASP A 268 3.62 23.17 -29.12
C ASP A 268 3.00 21.83 -28.72
N THR A 269 3.63 20.74 -29.17
CA THR A 269 3.15 19.37 -28.94
C THR A 269 3.02 19.04 -27.46
N ARG A 270 3.87 19.59 -26.59
CA ARG A 270 3.78 19.38 -25.14
C ARG A 270 2.66 20.19 -24.52
N GLU A 271 2.45 21.44 -24.94
CA GLU A 271 1.40 22.31 -24.41
C GLU A 271 0.00 21.79 -24.77
N VAL A 272 -0.21 21.44 -26.05
CA VAL A 272 -1.50 20.90 -26.52
C VAL A 272 -1.80 19.53 -25.89
N LEU A 273 -0.78 18.67 -25.76
CA LEU A 273 -0.92 17.37 -25.10
C LEU A 273 -1.16 17.53 -23.59
N PHE A 274 -0.54 18.50 -22.92
CA PHE A 274 -0.77 18.79 -21.51
C PHE A 274 -2.19 19.27 -21.27
N ALA A 275 -2.66 20.25 -22.04
CA ALA A 275 -4.03 20.73 -22.00
C ALA A 275 -5.06 19.62 -22.28
N PHE A 276 -4.75 18.71 -23.20
CA PHE A 276 -5.56 17.52 -23.48
C PHE A 276 -5.57 16.52 -22.31
N LEU A 277 -4.40 16.27 -21.71
CA LEU A 277 -4.24 15.38 -20.57
C LEU A 277 -4.92 15.92 -19.30
N ASP A 278 -5.01 17.24 -19.13
CA ASP A 278 -5.82 17.91 -18.09
C ASP A 278 -7.32 17.76 -18.34
N ARG A 279 -7.77 17.90 -19.59
CA ARG A 279 -9.19 17.76 -19.97
C ARG A 279 -9.67 16.30 -19.94
N ALA A 280 -8.82 15.35 -20.34
CA ALA A 280 -9.08 13.92 -20.23
C ALA A 280 -9.27 13.42 -18.80
N THR A 281 -8.63 14.06 -17.83
CA THR A 281 -8.85 13.77 -16.41
C THR A 281 -10.21 14.22 -15.89
N VAL A 282 -10.93 15.11 -16.59
CA VAL A 282 -12.30 15.55 -16.25
C VAL A 282 -13.34 14.50 -16.65
N VAL A 283 -13.24 13.97 -17.88
CA VAL A 283 -14.22 13.04 -18.46
C VAL A 283 -14.13 11.62 -17.90
N VAL A 284 -12.94 11.12 -17.58
CA VAL A 284 -12.72 9.77 -17.00
C VAL A 284 -13.18 9.65 -15.54
N GLY A 285 -13.77 10.72 -15.00
CA GLY A 285 -14.21 10.82 -13.64
C GLY A 285 -13.13 11.44 -12.81
N ASP A 286 -13.18 12.77 -12.73
CA ASP A 286 -12.83 13.38 -11.47
C ASP A 286 -13.70 12.71 -10.39
N ARG A 287 -13.09 12.29 -9.29
CA ARG A 287 -13.82 11.76 -8.13
C ARG A 287 -14.87 12.78 -7.63
N PHE A 288 -14.75 14.02 -8.09
CA PHE A 288 -15.59 15.20 -7.93
C PHE A 288 -17.02 15.10 -8.50
N ALA A 289 -17.24 14.81 -9.78
CA ALA A 289 -18.60 14.79 -10.36
C ALA A 289 -19.48 13.70 -9.72
N LYS A 290 -18.90 12.52 -9.45
CA LYS A 290 -19.57 11.42 -8.72
C LYS A 290 -19.89 11.73 -7.26
N ARG A 291 -19.25 12.74 -6.65
CA ARG A 291 -19.50 13.18 -5.26
C ARG A 291 -20.43 14.38 -5.17
N ALA A 292 -20.38 15.31 -6.12
CA ALA A 292 -21.27 16.46 -6.20
C ALA A 292 -22.72 16.05 -6.59
N ILE A 293 -22.87 15.08 -7.51
CA ILE A 293 -24.18 14.52 -7.92
C ILE A 293 -24.86 13.73 -6.78
N ALA A 294 -24.13 13.33 -5.74
CA ALA A 294 -24.66 12.57 -4.60
C ALA A 294 -25.15 13.45 -3.43
N ALA A 295 -24.97 14.79 -3.49
CA ALA A 295 -25.42 15.71 -2.45
C ALA A 295 -26.87 16.15 -2.67
N SER A 296 -27.78 15.65 -1.83
CA SER A 296 -29.20 15.96 -1.90
C SER A 296 -29.50 17.42 -1.54
N GLY A 297 -30.19 18.15 -2.43
CA GLY A 297 -30.63 19.53 -2.16
C GLY A 297 -29.49 20.56 -2.06
N LEU A 298 -28.38 20.36 -2.78
CA LEU A 298 -27.22 21.25 -2.76
C LEU A 298 -27.57 22.70 -3.06
N LYS A 299 -28.44 22.94 -4.06
CA LYS A 299 -28.94 24.26 -4.42
C LYS A 299 -29.60 24.95 -3.22
N GLU A 300 -30.50 24.25 -2.55
CA GLU A 300 -31.20 24.74 -1.37
C GLU A 300 -30.26 24.99 -0.20
N GLN A 301 -29.22 24.16 -0.01
CA GLN A 301 -28.21 24.36 1.04
C GLN A 301 -27.33 25.59 0.78
N VAL A 302 -27.01 25.87 -0.47
CA VAL A 302 -26.29 27.09 -0.88
C VAL A 302 -27.17 28.32 -0.67
N GLU A 303 -28.43 28.26 -1.11
CA GLU A 303 -29.39 29.34 -0.92
C GLU A 303 -29.62 29.67 0.57
N LEU A 304 -29.56 28.64 1.44
CA LEU A 304 -29.64 28.82 2.89
C LEU A 304 -28.45 29.62 3.44
N LEU A 305 -27.22 29.32 2.99
CA LEU A 305 -26.03 30.05 3.43
C LEU A 305 -26.03 31.50 2.93
N ILE A 306 -26.47 31.72 1.69
CA ILE A 306 -26.65 33.07 1.12
C ILE A 306 -27.69 33.86 1.91
N THR A 307 -28.83 33.25 2.25
CA THR A 307 -29.88 33.88 3.06
C THR A 307 -29.37 34.29 4.45
N ILE A 308 -28.54 33.43 5.07
CA ILE A 308 -27.88 33.73 6.35
C ILE A 308 -26.89 34.89 6.18
N ALA A 309 -26.06 34.87 5.14
CA ALA A 309 -25.11 35.94 4.84
C ALA A 309 -25.81 37.30 4.61
N GLN A 310 -26.91 37.32 3.85
CA GLN A 310 -27.73 38.52 3.60
C GLN A 310 -28.34 39.10 4.88
N CYS A 311 -28.78 38.24 5.81
CA CYS A 311 -29.29 38.68 7.11
C CYS A 311 -28.18 39.27 7.99
N LEU A 312 -27.02 38.61 8.02
CA LEU A 312 -25.88 39.00 8.85
C LEU A 312 -25.22 40.30 8.37
N THR A 313 -25.25 40.56 7.07
CA THR A 313 -24.78 41.82 6.45
C THR A 313 -25.85 42.92 6.39
N GLY A 314 -27.09 42.61 6.78
CA GLY A 314 -28.20 43.57 6.79
C GLY A 314 -28.86 43.85 5.43
N LYS A 315 -28.48 43.14 4.35
CA LYS A 315 -29.15 43.20 3.04
C LYS A 315 -30.58 42.60 3.09
N LEU A 316 -30.85 41.64 3.97
CA LEU A 316 -32.18 41.03 4.17
C LEU A 316 -32.67 41.22 5.62
N GLY A 317 -33.95 41.56 5.78
CA GLY A 317 -34.57 41.75 7.10
C GLY A 317 -34.65 40.42 7.89
N TYR A 318 -34.43 40.49 9.21
CA TYR A 318 -34.38 39.31 10.08
C TYR A 318 -35.58 38.37 9.95
N ASN A 319 -36.81 38.91 9.90
CA ASN A 319 -38.02 38.08 9.81
C ASN A 319 -38.12 37.39 8.44
N ASP A 320 -37.82 38.11 7.37
CA ASP A 320 -37.87 37.56 6.00
C ASP A 320 -36.76 36.49 5.80
N ALA A 321 -35.58 36.72 6.37
CA ALA A 321 -34.48 35.75 6.37
C ALA A 321 -34.82 34.51 7.18
N LEU A 322 -35.48 34.66 8.34
CA LEU A 322 -35.87 33.55 9.19
C LEU A 322 -36.94 32.68 8.49
N ASP A 323 -37.94 33.29 7.86
CA ASP A 323 -38.99 32.58 7.14
C ASP A 323 -38.41 31.81 5.94
N ARG A 324 -37.54 32.46 5.15
CA ARG A 324 -36.87 31.83 4.00
C ARG A 324 -35.91 30.71 4.42
N ALA A 325 -35.10 30.93 5.45
CA ALA A 325 -34.18 29.91 5.96
C ALA A 325 -34.91 28.71 6.57
N THR A 326 -36.06 28.93 7.22
CA THR A 326 -36.89 27.84 7.76
C THR A 326 -37.46 26.97 6.64
N SER A 327 -38.02 27.60 5.59
CA SER A 327 -38.52 26.87 4.41
C SER A 327 -37.41 26.08 3.70
N LEU A 328 -36.20 26.64 3.59
CA LEU A 328 -35.06 25.95 2.99
C LEU A 328 -34.59 24.75 3.83
N VAL A 329 -34.51 24.88 5.16
CA VAL A 329 -34.14 23.76 6.05
C VAL A 329 -35.13 22.60 5.94
N GLU A 330 -36.43 22.89 5.84
CA GLU A 330 -37.46 21.86 5.65
C GLU A 330 -37.34 21.19 4.28
N LYS A 331 -37.19 21.98 3.21
CA LYS A 331 -37.01 21.50 1.84
C LYS A 331 -35.75 20.64 1.68
N ILE A 332 -34.63 21.01 2.31
CA ILE A 332 -33.39 20.21 2.30
C ILE A 332 -33.62 18.84 2.96
N ARG A 333 -34.37 18.79 4.07
CA ARG A 333 -34.69 17.52 4.75
C ARG A 333 -35.57 16.61 3.91
N GLU A 334 -36.51 17.17 3.15
CA GLU A 334 -37.37 16.42 2.22
C GLU A 334 -36.59 15.85 1.04
N LEU A 335 -35.60 16.60 0.54
CA LEU A 335 -34.74 16.16 -0.58
C LEU A 335 -33.69 15.11 -0.15
N MET A 336 -33.38 15.01 1.14
CA MET A 336 -32.38 14.09 1.70
C MET A 336 -32.98 12.72 2.05
N PRO A 337 -32.31 11.60 1.67
CA PRO A 337 -32.69 10.25 2.12
C PRO A 337 -32.79 10.16 3.65
N GLU A 338 -33.75 9.42 4.18
CA GLU A 338 -34.01 9.31 5.64
C GLU A 338 -32.75 8.99 6.45
N GLU A 339 -31.88 8.12 5.92
CA GLU A 339 -30.61 7.72 6.56
C GLU A 339 -29.60 8.88 6.69
N ASN A 340 -29.67 9.86 5.80
CA ASN A 340 -28.76 11.00 5.72
C ASN A 340 -29.31 12.26 6.40
N GLN A 341 -30.57 12.27 6.85
CA GLN A 341 -31.20 13.43 7.51
C GLN A 341 -30.45 13.91 8.75
N SER A 342 -29.69 13.02 9.40
CA SER A 342 -28.83 13.35 10.54
C SER A 342 -27.59 14.19 10.20
N HIS A 343 -27.23 14.29 8.91
CA HIS A 343 -26.09 15.09 8.44
C HIS A 343 -26.42 16.60 8.40
N LEU A 344 -27.69 16.97 8.28
CA LEU A 344 -28.15 18.35 8.43
C LEU A 344 -28.35 18.65 9.93
N LYS A 345 -27.33 19.25 10.55
CA LYS A 345 -27.37 19.62 11.98
C LYS A 345 -28.15 20.90 12.23
N LEU A 346 -28.38 21.71 11.20
CA LEU A 346 -29.26 22.88 11.28
C LEU A 346 -30.72 22.44 11.45
N THR A 347 -31.37 23.06 12.42
CA THR A 347 -32.81 22.93 12.70
C THR A 347 -33.46 24.31 12.66
N ALA A 348 -34.76 24.38 12.38
CA ALA A 348 -35.51 25.64 12.46
C ALA A 348 -35.32 26.35 13.82
N ALA A 349 -35.20 25.59 14.91
CA ALA A 349 -34.93 26.11 16.25
C ALA A 349 -33.53 26.73 16.43
N SER A 350 -32.53 26.32 15.63
CA SER A 350 -31.16 26.85 15.69
C SER A 350 -30.95 28.13 14.86
N LEU A 351 -31.83 28.42 13.89
CA LEU A 351 -31.71 29.56 12.98
C LEU A 351 -31.74 30.93 13.71
N PRO A 352 -32.62 31.19 14.69
CA PRO A 352 -32.63 32.46 15.42
C PRO A 352 -31.28 32.78 16.08
N GLY A 353 -30.60 31.78 16.64
CA GLY A 353 -29.29 31.97 17.28
C GLY A 353 -28.13 32.22 16.30
N ILE A 354 -28.30 31.84 15.04
CA ILE A 354 -27.33 32.12 13.97
C ILE A 354 -27.60 33.51 13.39
N LEU A 355 -28.86 33.81 13.06
CA LEU A 355 -29.28 35.05 12.40
C LEU A 355 -29.23 36.29 13.31
N GLN A 356 -29.30 36.13 14.64
CA GLN A 356 -29.22 37.24 15.60
C GLN A 356 -27.79 37.54 16.09
N GLN A 357 -26.76 36.93 15.51
CA GLN A 357 -25.38 37.22 15.91
C GLN A 357 -25.07 38.68 15.60
N LYS A 358 -24.78 39.47 16.65
CA LYS A 358 -24.33 40.85 16.50
C LYS A 358 -22.92 40.85 15.92
N ILE A 359 -22.80 41.15 14.65
CA ILE A 359 -21.51 41.41 14.00
C ILE A 359 -21.17 42.88 14.26
N SER A 360 -20.30 43.16 15.23
CA SER A 360 -19.79 44.51 15.45
C SER A 360 -18.60 44.74 14.51
N THR A 361 -18.81 45.48 13.43
CA THR A 361 -17.78 45.85 12.43
C THR A 361 -16.80 46.94 12.91
N THR A 362 -16.75 47.22 14.22
CA THR A 362 -16.00 48.33 14.82
C THR A 362 -14.73 47.91 15.55
N SER A 363 -14.17 46.73 15.25
CA SER A 363 -12.90 46.31 15.83
C SER A 363 -11.77 47.06 15.12
N ASP A 364 -10.95 47.83 15.85
CA ASP A 364 -9.76 48.56 15.34
C ASP A 364 -8.61 47.61 14.91
N LEU A 365 -8.87 46.32 14.67
CA LEU A 365 -7.92 45.34 14.17
C LEU A 365 -8.16 45.11 12.67
N GLU A 366 -7.10 45.18 11.86
CA GLU A 366 -7.13 44.91 10.42
C GLU A 366 -7.59 43.47 10.17
N ALA A 367 -8.85 43.28 9.77
CA ALA A 367 -9.38 41.97 9.38
C ALA A 367 -8.56 41.39 8.22
N SER A 368 -8.37 40.07 8.20
CA SER A 368 -7.64 39.41 7.11
C SER A 368 -8.29 39.68 5.76
N VAL A 369 -7.46 40.11 4.79
CA VAL A 369 -7.84 40.32 3.39
C VAL A 369 -7.30 39.19 2.53
N SER A 370 -8.05 38.81 1.49
CA SER A 370 -7.56 37.88 0.47
C SER A 370 -6.31 38.44 -0.20
N ALA A 371 -5.25 37.67 -0.28
CA ALA A 371 -4.00 38.07 -0.93
C ALA A 371 -4.13 38.22 -2.46
N ILE A 372 -5.25 37.77 -3.03
CA ILE A 372 -5.51 37.84 -4.47
C ILE A 372 -6.41 39.03 -4.78
N THR A 373 -7.58 39.07 -4.16
CA THR A 373 -8.60 40.09 -4.42
C THR A 373 -8.48 41.30 -3.50
N LEU A 374 -7.69 41.20 -2.42
CA LEU A 374 -7.56 42.20 -1.36
C LEU A 374 -8.88 42.51 -0.62
N LEU A 375 -9.88 41.66 -0.81
CA LEU A 375 -11.19 41.77 -0.18
C LEU A 375 -11.19 41.12 1.20
N THR A 376 -11.84 41.78 2.15
CA THR A 376 -12.25 41.16 3.42
C THR A 376 -13.41 40.18 3.18
N THR A 377 -13.68 39.28 4.14
CA THR A 377 -14.84 38.39 4.07
C THR A 377 -16.17 39.15 3.91
N GLN A 378 -16.25 40.36 4.48
CA GLN A 378 -17.42 41.23 4.32
C GLN A 378 -17.57 41.71 2.88
N GLU A 379 -16.51 42.27 2.28
CA GLU A 379 -16.53 42.76 0.89
C GLU A 379 -16.73 41.61 -0.11
N ALA A 380 -16.08 40.46 0.11
CA ALA A 380 -16.28 39.26 -0.71
C ALA A 380 -17.72 38.71 -0.61
N THR A 381 -18.36 38.87 0.56
CA THR A 381 -19.78 38.55 0.73
C THR A 381 -20.67 39.54 -0.01
N GLU A 382 -20.35 40.83 0.01
CA GLU A 382 -21.12 41.85 -0.70
C GLU A 382 -21.05 41.65 -2.22
N ASP A 383 -19.88 41.36 -2.78
CA ASP A 383 -19.64 41.06 -4.20
C ASP A 383 -20.33 39.77 -4.66
N ALA A 384 -20.28 38.70 -3.86
CA ALA A 384 -20.94 37.43 -4.15
C ALA A 384 -22.47 37.55 -4.23
N LEU A 385 -23.04 38.58 -3.62
CA LEU A 385 -24.49 38.81 -3.56
C LEU A 385 -25.02 39.66 -4.73
N ASP A 386 -24.14 40.18 -5.59
CA ASP A 386 -24.49 41.08 -6.70
C ASP A 386 -24.47 40.38 -8.09
N GLU A 387 -24.10 39.10 -8.18
CA GLU A 387 -24.13 38.29 -9.42
C GLU A 387 -25.57 37.81 -9.76
N GLU A 388 -26.14 38.22 -10.91
CA GLU A 388 -27.52 37.86 -11.35
C GLU A 388 -27.61 36.51 -12.12
N ASP A 389 -28.43 35.61 -11.55
CA ASP A 389 -29.21 34.48 -12.12
C ASP A 389 -28.85 33.86 -13.49
N VAL A 390 -28.06 32.77 -13.45
CA VAL A 390 -28.29 31.51 -14.20
C VAL A 390 -27.82 30.35 -13.30
N PHE A 391 -28.62 29.28 -13.14
CA PHE A 391 -28.22 28.14 -12.30
C PHE A 391 -27.13 27.31 -13.00
N ASP A 392 -25.89 27.64 -12.70
CA ASP A 392 -24.71 26.83 -12.97
C ASP A 392 -24.14 26.32 -11.63
N PRO A 393 -24.08 24.99 -11.40
CA PRO A 393 -23.51 24.40 -10.19
C PRO A 393 -22.09 24.91 -9.85
N THR A 394 -21.31 25.27 -10.88
CA THR A 394 -19.95 25.81 -10.73
C THR A 394 -20.01 27.23 -10.18
N THR A 395 -20.79 28.10 -10.81
CA THR A 395 -21.07 29.46 -10.35
C THR A 395 -21.61 29.45 -8.90
N VAL A 396 -22.61 28.61 -8.62
CA VAL A 396 -23.24 28.49 -7.29
C VAL A 396 -22.25 28.07 -6.19
N LEU A 397 -21.33 27.15 -6.47
CA LEU A 397 -20.27 26.76 -5.53
C LEU A 397 -19.18 27.82 -5.38
N GLN A 398 -18.84 28.53 -6.46
CA GLN A 398 -17.88 29.65 -6.42
C GLN A 398 -18.44 30.83 -5.61
N THR A 399 -19.72 31.15 -5.75
CA THR A 399 -20.42 32.17 -4.96
C THR A 399 -20.42 31.84 -3.47
N VAL A 400 -20.57 30.57 -3.09
CA VAL A 400 -20.46 30.17 -1.68
C VAL A 400 -19.01 30.06 -1.22
N ALA A 401 -18.08 29.68 -2.10
CA ALA A 401 -16.65 29.66 -1.81
C ALA A 401 -16.07 31.06 -1.56
N SER A 402 -16.62 32.13 -2.14
CA SER A 402 -16.18 33.50 -1.84
C SER A 402 -16.50 33.93 -0.41
N LEU A 403 -17.43 33.24 0.27
CA LEU A 403 -17.79 33.52 1.66
C LEU A 403 -16.78 32.99 2.68
N PHE A 404 -15.75 32.27 2.24
CA PHE A 404 -14.79 31.62 3.13
C PHE A 404 -13.34 31.95 2.77
N LEU A 405 -12.52 32.13 3.81
CA LEU A 405 -11.09 32.31 3.70
C LEU A 405 -10.35 30.97 3.91
N ALA A 406 -9.18 30.84 3.27
CA ALA A 406 -8.33 29.66 3.33
C ALA A 406 -6.84 30.02 3.30
N HIS A 407 -6.00 29.15 3.88
CA HIS A 407 -4.55 29.18 3.70
C HIS A 407 -4.09 28.11 2.72
N LEU A 408 -3.13 28.42 1.85
CA LEU A 408 -2.52 27.45 0.95
C LEU A 408 -1.56 26.52 1.71
N ALA A 409 -1.37 25.29 1.25
CA ALA A 409 -0.57 24.26 1.90
C ALA A 409 -0.05 23.20 0.91
N VAL A 410 1.00 22.45 1.25
CA VAL A 410 1.47 21.26 0.52
C VAL A 410 1.17 20.03 1.36
N LEU A 411 0.44 19.06 0.83
CA LEU A 411 -0.02 17.82 1.42
C LEU A 411 0.59 16.66 0.63
N GLN A 412 1.40 15.85 1.29
CA GLN A 412 2.07 14.68 0.77
C GLN A 412 1.48 13.43 1.41
N LEU A 413 1.11 12.43 0.61
CA LEU A 413 0.42 11.25 1.11
C LEU A 413 1.24 9.97 0.94
N PRO A 414 1.04 8.97 1.81
CA PRO A 414 1.87 7.79 1.85
C PRO A 414 1.69 6.95 0.59
N GLN A 415 2.79 6.32 0.18
CA GLN A 415 2.84 5.51 -1.03
C GLN A 415 3.04 4.04 -0.71
N LYS A 416 2.29 3.18 -1.41
CA LYS A 416 2.49 1.73 -1.45
C LYS A 416 2.73 1.32 -2.90
N ASN A 417 3.90 0.74 -3.17
CA ASN A 417 4.37 0.40 -4.52
C ASN A 417 4.44 1.61 -5.48
N GLY A 418 4.87 2.77 -4.98
CA GLY A 418 4.97 4.01 -5.77
C GLY A 418 3.62 4.67 -6.10
N LYS A 419 2.52 4.10 -5.61
CA LYS A 419 1.15 4.56 -5.81
C LYS A 419 0.49 5.01 -4.50
N PRO A 420 -0.61 5.77 -4.59
CA PRO A 420 -1.35 6.36 -3.47
C PRO A 420 -1.89 5.27 -2.56
N ASP A 421 -1.51 5.23 -1.28
CA ASP A 421 -2.19 4.34 -0.34
C ASP A 421 -3.33 5.08 0.36
N PHE A 422 -4.48 5.09 -0.30
CA PHE A 422 -5.70 5.72 0.23
C PHE A 422 -6.24 5.03 1.51
N MET A 423 -5.80 3.80 1.81
CA MET A 423 -6.13 3.12 3.07
C MET A 423 -5.22 3.58 4.23
N ASP A 424 -4.06 4.18 3.92
CA ASP A 424 -3.14 4.85 4.85
C ASP A 424 -3.21 6.39 4.71
N ALA A 425 -4.29 6.95 4.17
CA ALA A 425 -4.55 8.39 4.09
C ALA A 425 -4.28 9.17 5.41
N TRP A 426 -4.31 8.45 6.53
CA TRP A 426 -3.96 8.79 7.92
C TRP A 426 -2.49 9.17 8.16
N SER A 427 -1.58 8.86 7.23
CA SER A 427 -0.14 9.18 7.29
C SER A 427 0.24 10.31 6.32
N ALA A 428 -0.75 11.09 5.85
CA ALA A 428 -0.56 12.33 5.12
C ALA A 428 0.29 13.33 5.92
N VAL A 429 1.13 14.10 5.23
CA VAL A 429 2.02 15.10 5.80
C VAL A 429 1.78 16.42 5.09
N ILE A 430 1.40 17.47 5.82
CA ILE A 430 1.46 18.82 5.27
C ILE A 430 2.91 19.31 5.38
N THR A 431 3.61 19.47 4.26
CA THR A 431 5.04 19.84 4.19
C THR A 431 5.27 21.36 4.11
N LYS A 432 4.24 22.15 3.76
CA LYS A 432 4.32 23.62 3.64
C LYS A 432 2.94 24.26 3.89
N ILE A 433 2.87 25.47 4.45
CA ILE A 433 1.65 26.31 4.56
C ILE A 433 2.03 27.74 4.17
N SER A 434 1.20 28.42 3.39
CA SER A 434 1.42 29.80 2.94
C SER A 434 1.04 30.80 4.04
N PRO A 435 1.81 31.90 4.21
CA PRO A 435 1.41 33.01 5.06
C PRO A 435 0.23 33.81 4.49
N ASP A 436 -0.08 33.63 3.20
CA ASP A 436 -1.17 34.33 2.54
C ASP A 436 -2.51 33.69 2.88
N VAL A 437 -3.52 34.52 3.09
CA VAL A 437 -4.93 34.12 3.16
C VAL A 437 -5.53 34.36 1.78
N VAL A 438 -6.32 33.43 1.25
CA VAL A 438 -7.04 33.59 -0.01
C VAL A 438 -8.50 33.24 0.19
N THR A 439 -9.43 33.78 -0.60
CA THR A 439 -10.79 33.23 -0.57
C THR A 439 -10.78 31.82 -1.17
N ALA A 440 -11.71 30.97 -0.72
CA ALA A 440 -11.89 29.65 -1.30
C ALA A 440 -12.28 29.75 -2.79
N LYS A 441 -13.01 30.81 -3.20
CA LYS A 441 -13.27 31.12 -4.63
C LYS A 441 -11.96 31.37 -5.38
N ASP A 442 -11.12 32.27 -4.88
CA ASP A 442 -9.85 32.64 -5.52
C ASP A 442 -8.93 31.42 -5.70
N PHE A 443 -8.86 30.54 -4.69
CA PHE A 443 -8.10 29.29 -4.81
C PHE A 443 -8.69 28.34 -5.85
N LEU A 444 -10.02 28.19 -5.90
CA LEU A 444 -10.68 27.34 -6.90
C LEU A 444 -10.52 27.90 -8.32
N THR A 445 -10.47 29.21 -8.49
CA THR A 445 -10.18 29.87 -9.77
C THR A 445 -8.72 29.69 -10.20
N LEU A 446 -7.77 29.71 -9.25
CA LEU A 446 -6.35 29.47 -9.51
C LEU A 446 -6.03 28.03 -9.95
N ILE A 447 -6.80 27.04 -9.51
CA ILE A 447 -6.59 25.62 -9.85
C ILE A 447 -6.98 25.31 -11.31
N GLY A 448 -7.61 26.25 -12.03
CA GLY A 448 -8.18 26.03 -13.36
C GLY A 448 -7.62 26.89 -14.51
N SER A 449 -6.63 27.76 -14.31
CA SER A 449 -6.12 28.67 -15.36
C SER A 449 -4.67 29.11 -15.13
N ASP A 450 -3.77 28.77 -16.07
CA ASP A 450 -2.38 29.25 -16.05
C ASP A 450 -2.28 30.77 -16.26
N GLU A 451 -3.20 31.39 -17.01
CA GLU A 451 -3.24 32.85 -17.23
C GLU A 451 -3.57 33.65 -15.96
N ALA A 452 -4.43 33.12 -15.08
CA ALA A 452 -4.77 33.73 -13.80
C ALA A 452 -3.59 33.72 -12.80
N THR A 453 -2.54 32.92 -13.05
CA THR A 453 -1.34 32.85 -12.22
C THR A 453 -0.31 33.94 -12.53
N GLY A 454 -0.54 34.80 -13.53
CA GLY A 454 0.43 35.83 -13.98
C GLY A 454 0.90 36.81 -12.90
N GLY A 455 0.18 36.93 -11.77
CA GLY A 455 0.59 37.71 -10.59
C GLY A 455 1.28 36.91 -9.47
N LEU A 456 1.19 35.58 -9.48
CA LEU A 456 1.69 34.68 -8.43
C LEU A 456 2.38 33.41 -9.00
N SER A 457 3.00 33.54 -10.18
CA SER A 457 3.52 32.46 -11.03
C SER A 457 4.61 31.57 -10.42
N ILE A 458 5.08 31.87 -9.22
CA ILE A 458 6.08 31.07 -8.48
C ILE A 458 5.41 30.16 -7.42
N ARG A 459 4.19 30.46 -6.97
CA ARG A 459 3.56 29.80 -5.80
C ARG A 459 2.56 28.69 -6.14
N ALA A 460 1.95 28.68 -7.33
CA ALA A 460 1.03 27.63 -7.78
C ALA A 460 1.71 26.26 -7.94
N GLN A 461 3.02 26.23 -8.20
CA GLN A 461 3.83 25.01 -8.26
C GLN A 461 4.23 24.47 -6.87
N ASP A 462 3.98 25.26 -5.82
CA ASP A 462 4.62 25.16 -4.52
C ASP A 462 3.66 24.77 -3.39
N TYR A 463 2.34 24.71 -3.67
CA TYR A 463 1.24 24.40 -2.74
C TYR A 463 0.16 23.60 -3.47
N ASN A 464 -0.36 22.53 -2.87
CA ASN A 464 -1.32 21.58 -3.47
C ASN A 464 -2.61 21.37 -2.63
N TYR A 465 -2.83 22.19 -1.60
CA TYR A 465 -3.95 22.10 -0.66
C TYR A 465 -4.38 23.51 -0.20
N ALA A 466 -5.67 23.76 0.06
CA ALA A 466 -6.12 24.95 0.79
C ALA A 466 -6.96 24.55 2.01
N GLN A 467 -6.59 25.08 3.18
CA GLN A 467 -7.27 24.83 4.44
C GLN A 467 -8.18 26.00 4.78
N LEU A 468 -9.50 25.75 4.87
CA LEU A 468 -10.45 26.73 5.36
C LEU A 468 -10.09 27.19 6.77
N ILE A 469 -10.18 28.49 6.99
CA ILE A 469 -9.97 29.12 8.29
C ILE A 469 -11.15 29.99 8.66
N ALA A 470 -11.41 30.09 9.96
CA ALA A 470 -12.22 31.14 10.53
C ALA A 470 -11.24 32.07 11.27
N ASP A 471 -11.06 33.28 10.75
CA ASP A 471 -10.24 34.28 11.42
C ASP A 471 -10.94 34.65 12.76
N PRO A 472 -10.26 34.54 13.91
CA PRO A 472 -10.81 34.92 15.21
C PRO A 472 -11.27 36.38 15.28
N ASP A 473 -10.71 37.25 14.45
CA ASP A 473 -11.07 38.67 14.39
C ASP A 473 -12.16 38.96 13.33
N ASP A 474 -12.54 37.96 12.52
CA ASP A 474 -13.66 38.02 11.57
C ASP A 474 -14.91 37.34 12.14
N ALA A 475 -15.77 38.14 12.77
CA ALA A 475 -17.03 37.68 13.34
C ALA A 475 -18.02 37.18 12.27
N LEU A 476 -17.98 37.71 11.05
CA LEU A 476 -18.86 37.32 9.95
C LEU A 476 -18.41 35.97 9.37
N GLY A 477 -17.13 35.81 9.03
CA GLY A 477 -16.56 34.54 8.56
C GLY A 477 -16.71 33.41 9.58
N SER A 478 -16.50 33.72 10.87
CA SER A 478 -16.74 32.76 11.96
C SER A 478 -18.21 32.32 12.06
N ALA A 479 -19.16 33.23 11.83
CA ALA A 479 -20.58 32.93 11.82
C ALA A 479 -20.98 32.06 10.61
N LEU A 480 -20.43 32.38 9.43
CA LEU A 480 -20.67 31.64 8.18
C LEU A 480 -20.07 30.23 8.25
N VAL A 481 -18.85 30.05 8.76
CA VAL A 481 -18.24 28.72 8.97
C VAL A 481 -19.07 27.89 9.95
N ARG A 482 -19.60 28.52 11.01
CA ARG A 482 -20.49 27.85 11.98
C ARG A 482 -21.80 27.41 11.32
N ALA A 483 -22.42 28.25 10.50
CA ALA A 483 -23.63 27.91 9.75
C ALA A 483 -23.34 26.76 8.76
N ALA A 484 -22.27 26.87 7.98
CA ALA A 484 -21.86 25.87 7.00
C ALA A 484 -21.53 24.52 7.65
N SER A 485 -20.97 24.50 8.87
CA SER A 485 -20.68 23.27 9.63
C SER A 485 -21.90 22.41 10.00
N GLY A 486 -23.10 22.98 9.87
CA GLY A 486 -24.36 22.27 10.03
C GLY A 486 -25.00 21.81 8.72
N THR A 487 -24.32 21.98 7.58
CA THR A 487 -24.74 21.61 6.22
C THR A 487 -23.70 20.70 5.55
N GLN A 488 -24.04 20.10 4.41
CA GLN A 488 -23.07 19.33 3.60
C GLN A 488 -22.13 20.24 2.81
N VAL A 489 -22.45 21.54 2.68
CA VAL A 489 -21.69 22.50 1.87
C VAL A 489 -20.29 22.74 2.44
N LEU A 490 -20.11 22.77 3.76
CA LEU A 490 -18.77 22.87 4.34
C LEU A 490 -17.91 21.65 4.02
N ASP A 491 -18.50 20.46 4.08
CA ASP A 491 -17.80 19.22 3.75
C ASP A 491 -17.45 19.18 2.25
N ILE A 492 -18.34 19.67 1.39
CA ILE A 492 -18.13 19.80 -0.05
C ILE A 492 -17.03 20.83 -0.36
N LEU A 493 -17.06 22.02 0.26
CA LEU A 493 -16.03 23.04 0.08
C LEU A 493 -14.67 22.60 0.65
N THR A 494 -14.65 21.97 1.83
CA THR A 494 -13.41 21.42 2.40
C THR A 494 -12.85 20.32 1.51
N ALA A 495 -13.71 19.52 0.89
CA ALA A 495 -13.30 18.50 -0.07
C ALA A 495 -12.77 19.13 -1.38
N LEU A 496 -13.42 20.18 -1.89
CA LEU A 496 -13.01 20.96 -3.06
C LEU A 496 -11.63 21.60 -2.90
N LEU A 497 -11.40 22.22 -1.73
CA LEU A 497 -10.13 22.84 -1.38
C LEU A 497 -9.04 21.79 -1.04
N SER A 498 -9.42 20.51 -0.91
CA SER A 498 -8.53 19.35 -0.72
C SER A 498 -8.08 18.65 -2.01
N GLY A 499 -8.31 19.25 -3.18
CA GLY A 499 -8.28 18.58 -4.48
C GLY A 499 -7.16 18.90 -5.49
N ALA A 500 -6.20 19.81 -5.24
CA ALA A 500 -5.13 20.08 -6.22
C ALA A 500 -3.99 19.04 -6.16
N ARG A 501 -3.44 18.60 -7.31
CA ARG A 501 -2.33 17.58 -7.33
C ARG A 501 -0.96 18.24 -7.09
N ALA A 502 0.03 17.59 -6.48
CA ALA A 502 0.27 16.15 -6.28
C ALA A 502 0.68 15.82 -4.82
N GLY A 503 0.20 14.77 -4.16
CA GLY A 503 -0.79 13.77 -4.52
C GLY A 503 -1.07 12.87 -3.30
N LEU A 504 -2.27 12.26 -3.30
CA LEU A 504 -2.65 10.95 -2.70
C LEU A 504 -3.66 10.89 -1.50
N PHE A 505 -4.68 11.77 -1.40
CA PHE A 505 -5.88 11.84 -0.51
C PHE A 505 -5.83 11.59 1.05
N CYS A 506 -6.21 12.65 1.82
CA CYS A 506 -6.32 13.04 3.29
C CYS A 506 -6.99 12.15 4.40
N PRO A 507 -6.85 12.38 5.77
CA PRO A 507 -7.07 13.68 6.50
C PRO A 507 -6.47 13.96 7.94
N ASN A 508 -6.70 15.19 8.48
CA ASN A 508 -6.75 15.65 9.91
C ASN A 508 -5.78 15.06 10.96
N MET A 509 -4.76 15.81 11.39
CA MET A 509 -3.75 15.30 12.34
C MET A 509 -4.18 15.33 13.83
N PHE A 510 -4.55 14.17 14.37
CA PHE A 510 -4.75 13.92 15.80
C PHE A 510 -3.44 14.05 16.62
N ARG A 511 -3.55 14.12 17.96
CA ARG A 511 -2.43 14.20 18.95
C ARG A 511 -1.26 13.24 18.68
N GLY A 512 -1.58 12.03 18.20
CA GLY A 512 -0.59 11.01 17.86
C GLY A 512 0.23 11.36 16.61
N THR A 513 -0.40 11.98 15.62
CA THR A 513 0.21 12.31 14.32
C THR A 513 1.19 13.46 14.47
N VAL A 514 0.85 14.54 15.20
CA VAL A 514 1.78 15.67 15.49
C VAL A 514 3.06 15.17 16.15
N SER A 515 2.92 14.21 17.07
CA SER A 515 4.04 13.64 17.84
C SER A 515 4.86 12.64 17.06
N ALA A 516 4.24 11.91 16.13
CA ALA A 516 4.92 11.01 15.20
C ALA A 516 5.70 11.79 14.15
N SER A 517 5.15 12.89 13.61
CA SER A 517 5.82 13.78 12.67
C SER A 517 7.02 14.46 13.30
N LEU A 518 6.90 14.94 14.54
CA LEU A 518 8.04 15.47 15.28
C LEU A 518 9.11 14.40 15.51
N MET A 519 8.72 13.17 15.86
CA MET A 519 9.65 12.06 16.05
C MET A 519 10.39 11.69 14.76
N ALA A 520 9.69 11.66 13.62
CA ALA A 520 10.27 11.36 12.32
C ALA A 520 11.29 12.43 11.89
N LEU A 521 11.02 13.70 12.22
CA LEU A 521 11.92 14.82 11.99
C LEU A 521 13.19 14.69 12.85
N VAL A 522 13.08 14.47 14.16
CA VAL A 522 14.29 14.32 15.01
C VAL A 522 15.06 13.02 14.75
N GLU A 523 14.43 11.97 14.21
CA GLU A 523 15.09 10.70 13.85
C GLU A 523 15.92 10.74 12.55
N GLN A 524 15.95 11.85 11.80
CA GLN A 524 16.70 11.94 10.54
C GLN A 524 18.22 11.66 10.71
N ARG A 525 18.80 11.07 9.66
CA ARG A 525 20.24 10.69 9.63
C ARG A 525 21.17 11.86 9.33
N GLU A 526 20.64 12.86 8.62
CA GLU A 526 21.32 14.10 8.26
C GLU A 526 21.02 15.20 9.28
N PRO A 527 21.90 16.20 9.43
CA PRO A 527 21.62 17.38 10.26
C PRO A 527 20.36 18.07 9.75
N LEU A 528 19.47 18.47 10.68
CA LEU A 528 18.28 19.21 10.31
C LEU A 528 18.66 20.61 9.80
N SER A 529 18.09 21.00 8.66
CA SER A 529 18.22 22.35 8.11
C SER A 529 17.50 23.38 8.98
N ASP A 530 17.80 24.67 8.80
CA ASP A 530 17.16 25.75 9.55
C ASP A 530 15.62 25.74 9.38
N PHE A 531 15.15 25.45 8.16
CA PHE A 531 13.74 25.26 7.86
C PHE A 531 13.12 24.07 8.63
N GLN A 532 13.83 22.94 8.69
CA GLN A 532 13.38 21.77 9.44
C GLN A 532 13.37 22.04 10.95
N TRP A 533 14.29 22.87 11.46
CA TRP A 533 14.27 23.32 12.85
C TRP A 533 13.08 24.24 13.16
N GLU A 534 12.71 25.12 12.24
CA GLU A 534 11.51 25.95 12.37
C GLU A 534 10.23 25.09 12.41
N LEU A 535 10.17 24.04 11.58
CA LEU A 535 9.08 23.07 11.60
C LEU A 535 9.04 22.28 12.91
N ALA A 536 10.19 21.81 13.41
CA ALA A 536 10.29 21.15 14.71
C ALA A 536 9.80 22.07 15.85
N ALA A 537 10.16 23.35 15.81
CA ALA A 537 9.72 24.36 16.76
C ALA A 537 8.20 24.54 16.75
N LYS A 538 7.59 24.63 15.56
CA LYS A 538 6.13 24.74 15.39
C LYS A 538 5.40 23.49 15.89
N LEU A 539 5.92 22.29 15.63
CA LEU A 539 5.35 21.04 16.14
C LEU A 539 5.46 20.92 17.67
N VAL A 540 6.61 21.30 18.25
CA VAL A 540 6.81 21.38 19.70
C VAL A 540 5.85 22.40 20.33
N HIS A 541 5.69 23.56 19.70
CA HIS A 541 4.76 24.62 20.13
C HIS A 541 3.32 24.11 20.15
N SER A 542 2.85 23.46 19.08
CA SER A 542 1.50 22.88 19.00
C SER A 542 1.23 21.83 20.07
N ILE A 543 2.21 20.98 20.40
CA ILE A 543 2.10 19.98 21.48
C ILE A 543 2.02 20.66 22.86
N ARG A 544 2.79 21.72 23.08
CA ARG A 544 2.87 22.45 24.36
C ARG A 544 1.65 23.36 24.63
N LEU A 545 1.15 24.08 23.63
CA LEU A 545 0.12 25.12 23.81
C LEU A 545 -1.33 24.66 23.58
N ILE A 546 -1.62 23.90 22.51
CA ILE A 546 -3.01 23.66 22.05
C ILE A 546 -3.63 22.42 22.73
N MET A 547 -2.82 21.47 23.18
CA MET A 547 -3.28 20.13 23.59
C MET A 547 -3.06 19.83 25.08
N GLY A 548 -2.91 20.88 25.90
CA GLY A 548 -2.60 20.81 27.33
C GLY A 548 -3.75 20.35 28.24
N ALA A 549 -3.40 19.80 29.39
CA ALA A 549 -4.28 19.55 30.53
C ALA A 549 -3.56 20.07 31.77
N THR A 550 -4.32 20.65 32.69
CA THR A 550 -3.90 21.44 33.86
C THR A 550 -3.23 20.66 34.99
N GLN A 551 -2.95 19.35 34.85
CA GLN A 551 -2.37 18.53 35.94
C GLN A 551 -1.03 17.89 35.57
N ARG A 552 0.03 18.33 36.26
CA ARG A 552 1.38 17.77 36.22
C ARG A 552 1.39 16.42 36.94
N MET A 553 1.67 15.32 36.23
CA MET A 553 1.93 14.03 36.89
C MET A 553 3.32 14.03 37.57
N PRO A 554 3.52 13.42 38.75
CA PRO A 554 4.79 13.49 39.47
C PRO A 554 5.95 12.71 38.83
N LYS A 555 5.67 11.60 38.12
CA LYS A 555 6.67 10.81 37.38
C LYS A 555 6.24 10.59 35.93
N MET A 556 7.20 10.39 35.02
CA MET A 556 6.91 9.97 33.64
C MET A 556 6.72 8.44 33.62
N PRO A 557 5.50 7.92 33.37
CA PRO A 557 5.33 6.48 33.20
C PRO A 557 5.89 6.08 31.83
N VAL A 558 7.05 5.42 31.85
CA VAL A 558 7.70 4.86 30.66
C VAL A 558 7.17 3.45 30.46
N ASP A 559 6.19 3.34 29.59
CA ASP A 559 5.66 2.06 29.13
C ASP A 559 6.50 1.59 27.92
N PRO A 560 7.25 0.47 28.03
CA PRO A 560 8.09 -0.04 26.93
C PRO A 560 7.28 -0.46 25.70
N GLU A 561 5.97 -0.63 25.82
CA GLU A 561 5.08 -0.92 24.69
C GLU A 561 4.54 0.36 24.02
N SER A 562 4.68 1.52 24.68
CA SER A 562 4.26 2.78 24.10
C SER A 562 5.19 3.20 22.95
N ALA A 563 4.58 3.74 21.89
CA ALA A 563 5.29 4.28 20.73
C ALA A 563 6.12 5.51 21.11
N MET A 564 7.28 5.71 20.47
CA MET A 564 8.20 6.82 20.78
C MET A 564 7.54 8.20 20.66
N GLY A 565 6.70 8.43 19.65
CA GLY A 565 5.94 9.67 19.52
C GLY A 565 5.03 9.95 20.72
N LYS A 566 4.42 8.92 21.32
CA LYS A 566 3.58 9.06 22.52
C LYS A 566 4.39 9.42 23.77
N LEU A 567 5.61 8.89 23.89
CA LEU A 567 6.54 9.25 24.97
C LEU A 567 7.06 10.69 24.80
N LEU A 568 7.45 11.06 23.57
CA LEU A 568 7.87 12.41 23.23
C LEU A 568 6.75 13.45 23.49
N PHE A 569 5.52 13.14 23.10
CA PHE A 569 4.34 13.96 23.40
C PHE A 569 4.17 14.23 24.90
N ARG A 570 4.30 13.17 25.72
CA ARG A 570 4.20 13.26 27.18
C ARG A 570 5.35 14.09 27.76
N LEU A 571 6.57 13.93 27.25
CA LEU A 571 7.74 14.69 27.70
C LEU A 571 7.61 16.19 27.39
N LEU A 572 7.21 16.53 26.17
CA LEU A 572 7.03 17.92 25.73
C LEU A 572 5.89 18.63 26.47
N ARG A 573 4.82 17.90 26.81
CA ARG A 573 3.73 18.42 27.65
C ARG A 573 4.11 18.69 29.11
N ARG A 574 5.25 18.17 29.59
CA ARG A 574 5.73 18.38 30.98
C ARG A 574 6.73 19.52 31.09
N THR A 575 7.40 19.85 29.99
CA THR A 575 8.52 20.79 29.91
C THR A 575 8.01 22.12 29.36
N GLU A 576 7.62 23.02 30.27
CA GLU A 576 7.30 24.41 29.91
C GLU A 576 8.59 25.23 29.78
N ASP A 577 9.25 25.53 30.92
CA ASP A 577 10.46 26.40 30.97
C ASP A 577 11.72 25.73 31.57
N VAL A 578 11.60 24.55 32.20
CA VAL A 578 12.74 23.78 32.76
C VAL A 578 12.65 22.34 32.29
N ALA A 579 13.74 21.82 31.71
CA ALA A 579 13.82 20.44 31.26
C ALA A 579 13.73 19.47 32.45
N ASP A 580 12.90 18.44 32.33
CA ASP A 580 12.83 17.32 33.28
C ASP A 580 13.92 16.32 32.86
N ASP A 581 15.15 16.56 33.30
CA ASP A 581 16.35 15.81 32.86
C ASP A 581 16.23 14.32 33.11
N GLU A 582 15.59 13.92 34.21
CA GLU A 582 15.33 12.51 34.54
C GLU A 582 14.37 11.87 33.52
N ALA A 583 13.25 12.54 33.22
CA ALA A 583 12.30 12.07 32.21
C ALA A 583 12.88 12.10 30.78
N LEU A 584 13.77 13.06 30.49
CA LEU A 584 14.47 13.16 29.22
C LEU A 584 15.43 11.98 29.04
N VAL A 585 16.25 11.66 30.03
CA VAL A 585 17.16 10.49 30.03
C VAL A 585 16.38 9.20 29.83
N ASP A 586 15.23 9.05 30.48
CA ASP A 586 14.36 7.87 30.33
C ASP A 586 13.82 7.72 28.90
N VAL A 587 13.41 8.81 28.25
CA VAL A 587 12.97 8.80 26.85
C VAL A 587 14.14 8.50 25.90
N LEU A 588 15.34 9.02 26.18
CA LEU A 588 16.54 8.74 25.39
C LEU A 588 16.96 7.26 25.48
N LYS A 589 16.83 6.65 26.67
CA LYS A 589 17.04 5.20 26.87
C LYS A 589 16.05 4.38 26.04
N GLU A 590 14.78 4.78 26.01
CA GLU A 590 13.77 4.12 25.17
C GLU A 590 13.98 4.34 23.67
N LEU A 591 14.49 5.50 23.27
CA LEU A 591 14.87 5.77 21.88
C LEU A 591 16.00 4.83 21.44
N LEU A 592 17.05 4.69 22.25
CA LEU A 592 18.16 3.77 21.98
C LEU A 592 17.64 2.34 21.81
N ALA A 593 16.81 1.89 22.74
CA ALA A 593 16.23 0.57 22.72
C ALA A 593 15.35 0.28 21.51
N THR A 594 14.53 1.25 21.13
CA THR A 594 13.68 1.16 19.94
C THR A 594 14.55 1.01 18.70
N ARG A 595 15.68 1.72 18.64
CA ARG A 595 16.64 1.60 17.55
C ARG A 595 17.37 0.27 17.52
N VAL A 596 17.78 -0.27 18.66
CA VAL A 596 18.33 -1.64 18.73
C VAL A 596 17.30 -2.66 18.21
N HIS A 597 16.05 -2.55 18.64
CA HIS A 597 14.99 -3.44 18.17
C HIS A 597 14.74 -3.33 16.65
N LYS A 598 14.69 -2.11 16.10
CA LYS A 598 14.62 -1.86 14.65
C LYS A 598 15.86 -2.44 13.94
N PHE A 599 17.05 -2.30 14.51
CA PHE A 599 18.29 -2.80 13.92
C PHE A 599 18.30 -4.33 13.82
N ILE A 600 17.85 -5.02 14.86
CA ILE A 600 17.66 -6.48 14.86
C ILE A 600 16.63 -6.89 13.81
N ARG A 601 15.49 -6.17 13.70
CA ARG A 601 14.39 -6.55 12.81
C ARG A 601 14.68 -6.32 11.33
N TYR A 602 15.31 -5.20 10.99
CA TYR A 602 15.46 -4.75 9.60
C TYR A 602 16.88 -4.94 9.03
N ASN A 603 17.89 -5.13 9.88
CA ASN A 603 19.28 -5.32 9.46
C ASN A 603 19.97 -6.37 10.37
N GLU A 604 19.33 -7.52 10.52
CA GLU A 604 19.77 -8.59 11.41
C GLU A 604 21.24 -8.98 11.21
N ASP A 605 21.69 -9.14 9.95
CA ASP A 605 23.06 -9.53 9.64
C ASP A 605 24.11 -8.53 10.14
N LYS A 606 23.84 -7.23 9.94
CA LYS A 606 24.72 -6.14 10.40
C LYS A 606 24.72 -6.06 11.93
N TYR A 607 23.59 -6.33 12.57
CA TYR A 607 23.49 -6.42 14.03
C TYR A 607 24.30 -7.60 14.57
N LEU A 608 24.13 -8.80 13.99
CA LEU A 608 24.86 -10.00 14.40
C LEU A 608 26.38 -9.85 14.19
N ALA A 609 26.80 -9.21 13.08
CA ALA A 609 28.21 -8.87 12.83
C ALA A 609 28.75 -7.84 13.82
N LEU A 610 27.95 -6.82 14.18
CA LEU A 610 28.31 -5.85 15.21
C LEU A 610 28.52 -6.54 16.55
N VAL A 611 27.56 -7.37 16.98
CA VAL A 611 27.66 -8.07 18.27
C VAL A 611 28.88 -8.97 18.29
N GLU A 612 29.14 -9.77 17.25
CA GLU A 612 30.34 -10.59 17.13
C GLU A 612 31.64 -9.79 17.23
N LYS A 613 31.73 -8.64 16.54
CA LYS A 613 32.90 -7.78 16.59
C LYS A 613 33.07 -7.12 17.96
N MET A 614 31.97 -6.64 18.55
CA MET A 614 31.92 -6.00 19.86
C MET A 614 32.44 -6.93 20.95
N VAL A 615 32.02 -8.19 20.91
CA VAL A 615 32.41 -9.19 21.88
C VAL A 615 33.75 -9.88 21.54
N GLY A 616 34.25 -9.69 20.32
CA GLY A 616 35.56 -10.18 19.89
C GLY A 616 35.59 -11.69 19.65
N TYR A 617 34.47 -12.28 19.20
CA TYR A 617 34.41 -13.68 18.83
C TYR A 617 34.90 -13.87 17.37
N SER A 618 35.67 -14.93 17.14
CA SER A 618 36.12 -15.35 15.81
C SER A 618 35.65 -16.78 15.58
N HIS A 619 34.83 -17.00 14.56
CA HIS A 619 34.26 -18.33 14.31
C HIS A 619 35.23 -19.24 13.55
N GLU A 620 35.40 -20.45 14.07
CA GLU A 620 36.06 -21.55 13.38
C GLU A 620 35.03 -22.35 12.58
N ASN A 621 35.15 -22.36 11.25
CA ASN A 621 34.16 -22.97 10.35
C ASN A 621 34.28 -24.51 10.24
N VAL A 622 35.37 -25.10 10.74
CA VAL A 622 35.66 -26.52 10.56
C VAL A 622 35.99 -27.13 11.90
N VAL A 623 35.22 -28.16 12.26
CA VAL A 623 35.49 -29.04 13.39
C VAL A 623 35.86 -30.41 12.79
N GLU A 624 37.12 -30.82 13.00
CA GLU A 624 37.67 -32.08 12.46
C GLU A 624 36.99 -33.29 13.09
N ASP A 625 36.94 -33.37 14.43
CA ASP A 625 36.20 -34.39 15.18
C ASP A 625 34.88 -33.81 15.69
N ALA A 626 33.74 -34.35 15.27
CA ALA A 626 32.42 -33.83 15.65
C ALA A 626 32.19 -33.84 17.18
N PHE A 627 32.94 -34.61 17.96
CA PHE A 627 32.86 -34.65 19.43
C PHE A 627 33.76 -33.64 20.14
N ASP A 628 34.63 -32.93 19.40
CA ASP A 628 35.45 -31.88 20.00
C ASP A 628 34.57 -30.75 20.56
N PRO A 629 34.92 -30.21 21.74
CA PRO A 629 34.17 -29.12 22.35
C PRO A 629 34.33 -27.84 21.54
N HIS A 630 33.23 -27.35 20.96
CA HIS A 630 33.21 -26.09 20.24
C HIS A 630 32.97 -24.91 21.21
N ALA A 631 33.53 -23.73 20.92
CA ALA A 631 33.41 -22.55 21.79
C ALA A 631 31.94 -22.13 22.06
N LEU A 632 31.02 -22.41 21.13
CA LEU A 632 29.58 -22.15 21.30
C LEU A 632 28.86 -23.17 22.20
N ASP A 633 29.50 -24.31 22.51
CA ASP A 633 28.96 -25.38 23.36
C ASP A 633 29.29 -25.21 24.85
N GLN A 634 30.35 -24.46 25.18
CA GLN A 634 30.79 -24.24 26.57
C GLN A 634 30.55 -22.79 27.03
N ASP A 635 30.19 -22.60 28.30
CA ASP A 635 30.06 -21.28 28.94
C ASP A 635 31.43 -20.72 29.36
N VAL A 636 32.42 -20.74 28.45
CA VAL A 636 33.84 -20.46 28.79
C VAL A 636 34.31 -19.09 28.32
N TRP A 637 33.44 -18.32 27.68
CA TRP A 637 33.88 -17.13 26.98
C TRP A 637 33.48 -15.84 27.70
N SER A 638 34.47 -14.99 27.98
CA SER A 638 34.30 -13.65 28.54
C SER A 638 34.88 -12.62 27.56
N PHE A 639 34.20 -11.48 27.41
CA PHE A 639 34.62 -10.41 26.52
C PHE A 639 35.08 -9.18 27.31
N SER A 640 36.03 -8.43 26.77
CA SER A 640 36.54 -7.21 27.41
C SER A 640 35.48 -6.11 27.37
N THR A 641 35.07 -5.63 28.55
CA THR A 641 34.09 -4.54 28.69
C THR A 641 34.57 -3.27 27.99
N LYS A 642 35.85 -2.88 28.18
CA LYS A 642 36.46 -1.71 27.52
C LYS A 642 36.44 -1.83 26.00
N LYS A 643 36.80 -3.01 25.46
CA LYS A 643 36.80 -3.25 24.01
C LYS A 643 35.37 -3.21 23.44
N ALA A 644 34.41 -3.79 24.15
CA ALA A 644 33.00 -3.74 23.75
C ALA A 644 32.45 -2.32 23.72
N GLN A 645 32.74 -1.50 24.75
CA GLN A 645 32.35 -0.09 24.81
C GLN A 645 32.96 0.71 23.65
N GLN A 646 34.27 0.57 23.42
CA GLN A 646 34.96 1.26 22.34
C GLN A 646 34.38 0.90 20.97
N ILE A 647 34.26 -0.40 20.68
CA ILE A 647 33.75 -0.87 19.38
C ILE A 647 32.30 -0.43 19.18
N ALA A 648 31.46 -0.48 20.21
CA ALA A 648 30.06 -0.06 20.10
C ALA A 648 29.96 1.46 19.83
N GLY A 649 30.76 2.28 20.53
CA GLY A 649 30.78 3.74 20.39
C GLY A 649 31.32 4.24 19.03
N GLU A 650 32.25 3.53 18.41
CA GLU A 650 32.82 3.92 17.11
C GLU A 650 31.90 3.60 15.91
N THR A 651 30.74 2.99 16.14
CA THR A 651 29.90 2.47 15.06
C THR A 651 29.04 3.53 14.37
N PRO A 652 28.72 3.32 13.06
CA PRO A 652 27.70 4.13 12.37
C PRO A 652 26.33 4.08 13.06
N PHE A 653 26.00 2.97 13.72
CA PHE A 653 24.77 2.83 14.51
C PHE A 653 24.73 3.84 15.66
N PHE A 654 25.81 3.92 16.46
CA PHE A 654 25.87 4.86 17.59
C PHE A 654 25.87 6.31 17.13
N ARG A 655 26.62 6.67 16.08
CA ARG A 655 26.62 8.03 15.52
C ARG A 655 25.23 8.47 15.05
N ALA A 656 24.45 7.56 14.46
CA ALA A 656 23.07 7.85 14.07
C ALA A 656 22.15 8.02 15.30
N PHE A 657 22.38 7.23 16.36
CA PHE A 657 21.68 7.41 17.64
C PHE A 657 21.98 8.76 18.28
N GLU A 658 23.25 9.09 18.45
CA GLU A 658 23.74 10.32 19.06
C GLU A 658 23.14 11.56 18.40
N ARG A 659 23.09 11.60 17.07
CA ARG A 659 22.47 12.72 16.33
C ARG A 659 20.99 12.90 16.65
N SER A 660 20.20 11.83 16.61
CA SER A 660 18.77 11.95 16.88
C SER A 660 18.47 12.22 18.36
N ALA A 661 19.33 11.74 19.25
CA ALA A 661 19.26 12.09 20.66
C ALA A 661 19.51 13.59 20.87
N ASN A 662 20.55 14.15 20.25
CA ASN A 662 20.84 15.59 20.31
C ASN A 662 19.71 16.44 19.70
N ASN A 663 19.09 15.98 18.61
CA ASN A 663 17.91 16.66 18.04
C ASN A 663 16.73 16.67 19.02
N LEU A 664 16.45 15.54 19.67
CA LEU A 664 15.38 15.43 20.67
C LEU A 664 15.68 16.31 21.89
N ILE A 665 16.92 16.31 22.39
CA ILE A 665 17.35 17.16 23.51
C ILE A 665 17.10 18.63 23.18
N ARG A 666 17.46 19.07 21.97
CA ARG A 666 17.20 20.44 21.50
C ARG A 666 15.70 20.76 21.46
N CYS A 667 14.85 19.84 21.02
CA CYS A 667 13.39 20.03 21.03
C CYS A 667 12.81 20.24 22.44
N VAL A 668 13.43 19.63 23.45
CA VAL A 668 12.95 19.66 24.84
C VAL A 668 13.56 20.82 25.63
N ALA A 669 14.87 21.06 25.49
CA ALA A 669 15.65 22.01 26.29
C ALA A 669 15.53 23.47 25.82
N VAL A 670 15.17 23.73 24.56
CA VAL A 670 15.01 25.09 24.03
C VAL A 670 13.63 25.66 24.39
N SER A 671 13.62 26.85 25.01
CA SER A 671 12.38 27.56 25.36
C SER A 671 11.68 28.11 24.11
N ILE A 672 10.36 28.00 24.07
CA ILE A 672 9.51 28.42 22.94
C ILE A 672 9.73 29.90 22.58
N LYS A 673 10.02 30.76 23.56
CA LYS A 673 10.16 32.21 23.37
C LYS A 673 11.48 32.63 22.71
N LYS A 674 12.42 31.70 22.50
CA LYS A 674 13.79 32.00 22.05
C LYS A 674 14.33 31.05 20.98
N TYR A 675 13.45 30.32 20.27
CA TYR A 675 13.88 29.34 19.26
C TYR A 675 14.74 29.92 18.12
N THR A 676 14.69 31.24 17.91
CA THR A 676 15.46 32.01 16.93
C THR A 676 16.78 32.59 17.49
N ASP A 677 17.05 32.43 18.78
CA ASP A 677 18.21 33.03 19.46
C ASP A 677 19.40 32.05 19.42
N ALA A 678 20.29 32.22 18.44
CA ALA A 678 21.43 31.34 18.19
C ALA A 678 22.46 31.28 19.35
N THR A 679 22.27 32.09 20.39
CA THR A 679 23.14 32.16 21.58
C THR A 679 22.70 31.25 22.73
N GLN A 680 21.62 30.47 22.61
CA GLN A 680 21.23 29.51 23.66
C GLN A 680 22.09 28.25 23.64
N GLU A 681 22.76 27.95 24.76
CA GLU A 681 23.48 26.70 24.96
C GLU A 681 22.48 25.53 25.08
N VAL A 682 22.58 24.58 24.14
CA VAL A 682 21.80 23.33 24.16
C VAL A 682 22.71 22.22 24.67
N PRO A 683 22.31 21.48 25.72
CA PRO A 683 23.14 20.41 26.26
C PRO A 683 23.24 19.25 25.25
N THR A 684 24.42 18.64 25.21
CA THR A 684 24.73 17.47 24.38
C THR A 684 24.28 16.16 25.06
N LEU A 685 24.15 15.08 24.30
CA LEU A 685 23.86 13.75 24.82
C LEU A 685 24.83 13.34 25.93
N THR A 686 26.11 13.68 25.81
CA THR A 686 27.14 13.37 26.81
C THR A 686 26.98 14.16 28.10
N GLU A 687 26.37 15.35 28.06
CA GLU A 687 26.09 16.15 29.24
C GLU A 687 24.80 15.69 29.94
N VAL A 688 23.78 15.30 29.17
CA VAL A 688 22.50 14.78 29.70
C VAL A 688 22.61 13.33 30.16
N TRP A 689 23.38 12.48 29.46
CA TRP A 689 23.59 11.06 29.78
C TRP A 689 25.07 10.66 29.65
N PRO A 690 25.90 10.96 30.66
CA PRO A 690 27.35 10.70 30.62
C PRO A 690 27.75 9.23 30.45
N THR A 691 26.95 8.31 30.97
CA THR A 691 27.20 6.85 30.92
C THR A 691 26.69 6.17 29.64
N CYS A 692 26.22 6.94 28.64
CA CYS A 692 25.58 6.40 27.44
C CYS A 692 26.44 5.36 26.69
N THR A 693 27.73 5.65 26.49
CA THR A 693 28.67 4.74 25.82
C THR A 693 28.98 3.49 26.64
N GLU A 694 28.95 3.61 27.97
CA GLU A 694 29.19 2.48 28.88
C GLU A 694 27.99 1.52 28.91
N GLU A 695 26.78 2.07 28.81
CA GLU A 695 25.52 1.31 28.82
C GLU A 695 25.17 0.75 27.43
N LEU A 696 25.66 1.33 26.34
CA LEU A 696 25.35 0.93 24.96
C LEU A 696 25.49 -0.59 24.69
N PRO A 697 26.56 -1.29 25.11
CA PRO A 697 26.65 -2.74 24.95
C PRO A 697 25.54 -3.50 25.68
N LYS A 698 25.09 -3.01 26.84
CA LYS A 698 23.96 -3.61 27.58
C LYS A 698 22.67 -3.52 26.78
N PHE A 699 22.42 -2.37 26.13
CA PHE A 699 21.26 -2.19 25.25
C PHE A 699 21.31 -3.09 24.02
N LEU A 700 22.50 -3.30 23.42
CA LEU A 700 22.67 -4.22 22.28
C LEU A 700 22.39 -5.68 22.67
N LEU A 701 22.80 -6.11 23.86
CA LEU A 701 22.58 -7.47 24.35
C LEU A 701 21.15 -7.69 24.87
N LEU A 702 20.50 -6.67 25.42
CA LEU A 702 19.09 -6.68 25.83
C LEU A 702 18.18 -6.44 24.60
N GLN A 703 18.12 -7.45 23.72
CA GLN A 703 17.46 -7.43 22.40
C GLN A 703 16.01 -6.90 22.36
N LYS A 704 15.27 -6.99 23.47
CA LYS A 704 13.87 -6.55 23.58
C LYS A 704 13.75 -5.35 24.49
N ARG A 705 12.91 -4.37 24.11
CA ARG A 705 12.60 -3.20 24.95
C ARG A 705 12.08 -3.60 26.34
N SER A 706 11.19 -4.61 26.39
CA SER A 706 10.62 -5.12 27.64
C SER A 706 11.60 -5.89 28.53
N ALA A 707 12.77 -6.30 28.04
CA ALA A 707 13.75 -7.04 28.83
C ALA A 707 14.34 -6.21 29.99
N ARG A 708 14.19 -4.88 29.94
CA ARG A 708 14.59 -3.95 31.00
C ARG A 708 13.58 -3.83 32.13
N TYR A 709 12.36 -4.33 31.96
CA TYR A 709 11.26 -4.07 32.87
C TYR A 709 10.71 -5.34 33.50
N ARG A 710 10.22 -5.23 34.74
CA ARG A 710 9.38 -6.22 35.43
C ARG A 710 7.95 -5.71 35.49
N ILE A 711 7.00 -6.63 35.41
CA ILE A 711 5.57 -6.34 35.57
C ILE A 711 5.25 -6.37 37.06
N VAL A 712 4.78 -5.25 37.60
CA VAL A 712 4.24 -5.15 38.96
C VAL A 712 2.73 -5.06 38.86
N ARG A 713 2.02 -5.98 39.54
CA ARG A 713 0.56 -5.98 39.66
C ARG A 713 0.21 -5.65 41.10
N GLU A 714 -0.36 -4.48 41.33
CA GLU A 714 -0.95 -4.15 42.63
C GLU A 714 -2.31 -4.83 42.77
N ALA A 715 -2.61 -5.34 43.96
CA ALA A 715 -3.83 -6.12 44.19
C ALA A 715 -5.07 -5.23 44.04
N GLY A 716 -5.86 -5.47 42.99
CA GLY A 716 -7.14 -4.80 42.74
C GLY A 716 -7.19 -3.86 41.54
N GLU A 717 -6.04 -3.54 40.91
CA GLU A 717 -6.02 -2.76 39.67
C GLU A 717 -5.88 -3.65 38.43
N VAL A 718 -6.63 -3.31 37.36
CA VAL A 718 -6.53 -3.95 36.03
C VAL A 718 -5.32 -3.43 35.24
N LYS A 719 -4.66 -2.34 35.70
CA LYS A 719 -3.52 -1.73 35.02
C LYS A 719 -2.21 -2.47 35.30
N ILE A 720 -1.45 -2.72 34.23
CA ILE A 720 -0.09 -3.25 34.28
C ILE A 720 0.87 -2.08 34.53
N ASN A 721 1.62 -2.13 35.63
CA ASN A 721 2.69 -1.18 35.91
C ASN A 721 4.05 -1.82 35.56
N TRP A 722 4.88 -1.07 34.82
CA TRP A 722 6.22 -1.49 34.43
C TRP A 722 7.24 -0.80 35.34
N GLU A 723 8.14 -1.58 35.94
CA GLU A 723 9.27 -1.07 36.72
C GLU A 723 10.58 -1.57 36.14
N LEU A 724 11.66 -0.78 36.24
CA LEU A 724 12.99 -1.23 35.83
C LEU A 724 13.39 -2.48 36.64
N ASN A 725 13.81 -3.53 35.93
CA ASN A 725 14.33 -4.75 36.53
C ASN A 725 15.83 -4.60 36.87
N THR A 726 16.32 -5.38 37.84
CA THR A 726 17.69 -5.31 38.36
C THR A 726 18.76 -5.60 37.30
N THR A 727 18.42 -6.35 36.24
CA THR A 727 19.35 -6.76 35.19
C THR A 727 19.98 -5.59 34.42
N ALA A 728 19.24 -4.49 34.22
CA ALA A 728 19.80 -3.29 33.56
C ALA A 728 20.88 -2.60 34.41
N GLY A 729 20.82 -2.77 35.74
CA GLY A 729 21.80 -2.24 36.69
C GLY A 729 23.05 -3.10 36.88
N GLU A 730 23.06 -4.34 36.39
CA GLU A 730 24.24 -5.21 36.48
C GLU A 730 25.40 -4.69 35.62
N ASN A 731 26.64 -4.98 36.04
CA ASN A 731 27.84 -4.66 35.26
C ASN A 731 27.90 -5.52 33.99
N LEU A 732 28.53 -5.00 32.93
CA LEU A 732 28.62 -5.68 31.63
C LEU A 732 29.42 -6.99 31.69
N ASP A 733 30.28 -7.16 32.68
CA ASP A 733 31.04 -8.39 32.96
C ASP A 733 30.24 -9.43 33.76
N SER A 734 28.96 -9.19 34.04
CA SER A 734 28.11 -10.17 34.72
C SER A 734 27.86 -11.40 33.85
N THR A 735 27.65 -12.54 34.52
CA THR A 735 27.29 -13.82 33.88
C THR A 735 26.04 -13.69 33.00
N THR A 736 25.14 -12.75 33.32
CA THR A 736 23.92 -12.48 32.57
C THR A 736 24.23 -11.96 31.17
N TYR A 737 25.10 -10.95 31.04
CA TYR A 737 25.46 -10.38 29.74
C TYR A 737 26.33 -11.33 28.91
N THR A 738 27.16 -12.14 29.55
CA THR A 738 27.87 -13.25 28.89
C THR A 738 26.90 -14.25 28.28
N ALA A 739 25.88 -14.67 29.03
CA ALA A 739 24.86 -15.60 28.54
C ALA A 739 24.05 -15.01 27.38
N LEU A 740 23.68 -13.72 27.45
CA LEU A 740 22.98 -13.01 26.38
C LEU A 740 23.83 -12.93 25.11
N ALA A 741 25.12 -12.61 25.22
CA ALA A 741 26.04 -12.58 24.09
C ALA A 741 26.16 -13.96 23.43
N MET A 742 26.28 -15.03 24.22
CA MET A 742 26.30 -16.40 23.73
C MET A 742 25.00 -16.79 23.01
N GLN A 743 23.85 -16.35 23.50
CA GLN A 743 22.58 -16.57 22.83
C GLN A 743 22.55 -15.91 21.44
N VAL A 744 23.12 -14.71 21.30
CA VAL A 744 23.20 -14.01 20.01
C VAL A 744 24.14 -14.75 19.05
N LEU A 745 25.31 -15.16 19.52
CA LEU A 745 26.28 -15.91 18.70
C LEU A 745 25.73 -17.26 18.23
N ARG A 746 25.06 -18.00 19.12
CA ARG A 746 24.37 -19.26 18.77
C ARG A 746 23.28 -19.04 17.72
N LYS A 747 22.58 -17.91 17.76
CA LYS A 747 21.59 -17.54 16.74
C LYS A 747 22.25 -17.28 15.38
N LYS A 748 23.36 -16.53 15.36
CA LYS A 748 24.13 -16.26 14.13
C LYS A 748 24.61 -17.56 13.46
N TYR A 749 25.10 -18.50 14.27
CA TYR A 749 25.67 -19.76 13.82
C TYR A 749 24.73 -20.96 13.98
N ASP A 750 23.41 -20.73 13.96
CA ASP A 750 22.43 -21.82 14.19
C ASP A 750 22.50 -22.90 13.10
N ALA A 751 22.72 -22.51 11.84
CA ALA A 751 22.90 -23.46 10.73
C ALA A 751 24.09 -24.41 10.99
N PHE A 752 25.24 -23.85 11.36
CA PHE A 752 26.43 -24.61 11.74
C PHE A 752 26.17 -25.50 12.96
N LEU A 753 25.48 -25.00 13.99
CA LEU A 753 25.16 -25.79 15.18
C LEU A 753 24.20 -26.94 14.89
N ARG A 754 23.24 -26.75 13.97
CA ARG A 754 22.35 -27.83 13.51
C ARG A 754 23.14 -28.90 12.76
N GLU A 755 24.01 -28.49 11.84
CA GLU A 755 24.88 -29.39 11.10
C GLU A 755 25.79 -30.18 12.04
N LEU A 756 26.44 -29.51 13.00
CA LEU A 756 27.30 -30.15 13.99
C LEU A 756 26.53 -31.15 14.87
N ARG A 757 25.31 -30.81 15.30
CA ARG A 757 24.43 -31.73 16.05
C ARG A 757 24.00 -32.93 15.20
N GLU A 758 23.72 -32.73 13.92
CA GLU A 758 23.36 -33.80 13.00
C GLU A 758 24.55 -34.74 12.74
N ARG A 759 25.75 -34.19 12.49
CA ARG A 759 27.00 -34.95 12.40
C ARG A 759 27.26 -35.78 13.66
N ARG A 760 27.15 -35.17 14.85
CA ARG A 760 27.25 -35.87 16.14
C ARG A 760 26.23 -37.01 16.26
N ALA A 761 24.99 -36.78 15.85
CA ALA A 761 23.94 -37.79 15.89
C ALA A 761 24.21 -38.96 14.93
N ASN A 762 24.69 -38.66 13.72
CA ASN A 762 25.04 -39.63 12.69
C ASN A 762 26.25 -40.47 13.10
N GLU A 763 27.34 -39.83 13.54
CA GLU A 763 28.54 -40.52 14.02
C GLU A 763 28.23 -41.35 15.27
N ALA A 764 27.42 -40.84 16.21
CA ALA A 764 26.97 -41.64 17.36
C ALA A 764 26.09 -42.83 16.95
N ALA A 765 25.26 -42.68 15.90
CA ALA A 765 24.46 -43.79 15.35
C ALA A 765 25.36 -44.84 14.67
N GLU A 766 26.35 -44.40 13.90
CA GLU A 766 27.32 -45.26 13.24
C GLU A 766 28.22 -46.00 14.24
N GLN A 767 28.72 -45.31 15.27
CA GLN A 767 29.48 -45.95 16.35
C GLN A 767 28.64 -47.01 17.08
N ARG A 768 27.37 -46.72 17.38
CA ARG A 768 26.45 -47.70 17.99
C ARG A 768 26.21 -48.90 17.08
N TRP A 769 26.01 -48.65 15.78
CA TRP A 769 25.83 -49.69 14.78
C TRP A 769 27.08 -50.56 14.62
N SER A 770 28.26 -49.95 14.54
CA SER A 770 29.56 -50.61 14.49
C SER A 770 29.82 -51.46 15.73
N ARG A 771 29.46 -50.97 16.94
CA ARG A 771 29.50 -51.76 18.17
C ARG A 771 28.56 -52.96 18.11
N ALA A 772 27.33 -52.80 17.61
CA ALA A 772 26.39 -53.91 17.47
C ALA A 772 26.91 -54.98 16.49
N LEU A 773 27.48 -54.57 15.35
CA LEU A 773 28.14 -55.47 14.40
C LEU A 773 29.35 -56.19 15.01
N LYS A 774 30.19 -55.48 15.78
CA LYS A 774 31.33 -56.07 16.49
C LYS A 774 30.88 -57.12 17.49
N ILE A 775 29.85 -56.82 18.29
CA ILE A 775 29.29 -57.78 19.27
C ILE A 775 28.73 -59.01 18.55
N ALA A 776 27.99 -58.84 17.46
CA ALA A 776 27.44 -59.96 16.68
C ALA A 776 28.54 -60.89 16.12
N ARG A 777 29.70 -60.32 15.73
CA ARG A 777 30.84 -61.02 15.14
C ARG A 777 31.84 -61.64 16.13
N LEU A 778 31.63 -61.52 17.46
CA LEU A 778 32.53 -62.11 18.45
C LEU A 778 32.60 -63.64 18.30
N SER A 779 33.79 -64.20 18.16
CA SER A 779 33.98 -65.66 17.98
C SER A 779 33.73 -66.47 19.27
N SER A 780 33.82 -65.84 20.44
CA SER A 780 33.59 -66.48 21.74
C SER A 780 32.20 -66.18 22.29
N MET A 781 31.52 -67.22 22.77
CA MET A 781 30.23 -67.08 23.45
C MET A 781 30.36 -66.37 24.80
N ASP A 782 31.45 -66.59 25.54
CA ASP A 782 31.68 -65.94 26.84
C ASP A 782 31.89 -64.42 26.68
N GLU A 783 32.61 -63.99 25.64
CA GLU A 783 32.78 -62.58 25.33
C GLU A 783 31.47 -61.93 24.87
N PHE A 784 30.68 -62.64 24.07
CA PHE A 784 29.35 -62.20 23.64
C PHE A 784 28.43 -61.99 24.85
N LEU A 785 28.38 -62.94 25.78
CA LEU A 785 27.59 -62.86 27.00
C LEU A 785 28.04 -61.70 27.91
N SER A 786 29.35 -61.53 28.08
CA SER A 786 29.92 -60.42 28.84
C SER A 786 29.47 -59.06 28.27
N LYS A 787 29.47 -58.90 26.94
CA LYS A 787 28.96 -57.68 26.30
C LYS A 787 27.44 -57.57 26.35
N LEU A 788 26.71 -58.67 26.19
CA LEU A 788 25.24 -58.69 26.27
C LEU A 788 24.76 -58.29 27.67
N ALA A 789 25.45 -58.70 28.73
CA ALA A 789 25.15 -58.33 30.12
C ALA A 789 25.23 -56.82 30.38
N THR A 790 25.98 -56.06 29.56
CA THR A 790 26.03 -54.59 29.65
C THR A 790 24.81 -53.90 29.05
N ILE A 791 23.98 -54.62 28.27
CA ILE A 791 22.74 -54.11 27.71
C ILE A 791 21.64 -54.23 28.77
N ARG A 792 20.83 -53.17 28.96
CA ARG A 792 19.91 -53.07 30.10
C ARG A 792 18.70 -54.02 30.02
N ASP A 793 18.07 -54.10 28.84
CA ASP A 793 16.89 -54.93 28.59
C ASP A 793 16.61 -55.15 27.09
N SER A 794 15.63 -56.01 26.80
CA SER A 794 15.18 -56.36 25.45
C SER A 794 14.40 -55.25 24.72
N ALA A 795 14.03 -54.17 25.40
CA ALA A 795 13.39 -53.01 24.78
C ALA A 795 14.41 -51.94 24.35
N SER A 796 15.63 -52.00 24.88
CA SER A 796 16.73 -51.09 24.58
C SER A 796 17.06 -51.01 23.08
N ARG A 797 17.55 -49.84 22.68
CA ARG A 797 17.91 -49.57 21.28
C ARG A 797 19.12 -50.43 20.87
N GLU A 798 20.03 -50.66 21.79
CA GLU A 798 21.23 -51.48 21.64
C GLU A 798 20.87 -52.94 21.34
N TYR A 799 19.90 -53.51 22.06
CA TYR A 799 19.40 -54.87 21.81
C TYR A 799 18.74 -54.99 20.43
N LYS A 800 17.93 -54.01 20.02
CA LYS A 800 17.31 -53.98 18.69
C LYS A 800 18.33 -53.84 17.56
N LEU A 801 19.38 -53.03 17.76
CA LEU A 801 20.47 -52.90 16.80
C LEU A 801 21.28 -54.20 16.70
N LEU A 802 21.50 -54.92 17.80
CA LEU A 802 22.15 -56.22 17.81
C LEU A 802 21.35 -57.28 17.03
N TRP A 803 20.02 -57.30 17.20
CA TRP A 803 19.12 -58.13 16.40
C TRP A 803 19.20 -57.80 14.90
N LYS A 804 19.15 -56.52 14.56
CA LYS A 804 19.27 -56.05 13.17
C LYS A 804 20.63 -56.43 12.57
N ALA A 805 21.71 -56.35 13.35
CA ALA A 805 23.05 -56.74 12.94
C ALA A 805 23.13 -58.24 12.64
N LEU A 806 22.60 -59.11 13.52
CA LEU A 806 22.58 -60.56 13.30
C LEU A 806 21.73 -60.95 12.08
N LYS A 807 20.55 -60.33 11.91
CA LYS A 807 19.70 -60.54 10.72
C LYS A 807 20.42 -60.16 9.42
N GLN A 808 21.15 -59.05 9.41
CA GLN A 808 21.90 -58.64 8.22
C GLN A 808 23.07 -59.57 7.94
N LEU A 809 23.79 -60.01 8.97
CA LEU A 809 24.92 -60.91 8.81
C LEU A 809 24.50 -62.30 8.34
N SER A 810 23.34 -62.82 8.75
CA SER A 810 22.82 -64.10 8.24
C SER A 810 22.31 -64.05 6.81
N MET A 811 22.00 -62.87 6.28
CA MET A 811 21.69 -62.67 4.85
C MET A 811 22.96 -62.43 3.99
N SER A 812 24.14 -62.33 4.62
CA SER A 812 25.42 -62.17 3.92
C SER A 812 26.15 -63.49 3.79
N GLU A 813 26.97 -63.68 2.76
CA GLU A 813 27.73 -64.94 2.49
C GLU A 813 28.76 -65.31 3.57
N LYS A 814 28.95 -64.49 4.60
CA LYS A 814 29.88 -64.76 5.69
C LYS A 814 29.18 -65.51 6.82
N GLU A 815 29.56 -66.76 7.05
CA GLU A 815 29.11 -67.54 8.20
C GLU A 815 29.47 -66.81 9.50
N VAL A 816 28.45 -66.57 10.34
CA VAL A 816 28.64 -66.06 11.69
C VAL A 816 28.87 -67.25 12.60
N GLU A 817 30.06 -67.37 13.18
CA GLU A 817 30.38 -68.40 14.16
C GLU A 817 29.40 -68.34 15.34
N LEU A 818 28.89 -69.51 15.76
CA LEU A 818 27.93 -69.66 16.85
C LEU A 818 26.63 -68.84 16.65
N TYR A 819 26.21 -68.60 15.39
CA TYR A 819 25.02 -67.81 15.06
C TYR A 819 23.77 -68.30 15.80
N GLU A 820 23.47 -69.60 15.71
CA GLU A 820 22.30 -70.20 16.35
C GLU A 820 22.39 -70.16 17.88
N GLU A 821 23.58 -70.32 18.47
CA GLU A 821 23.79 -70.24 19.93
C GLU A 821 23.59 -68.80 20.45
N LYS A 822 24.11 -67.80 19.73
CA LYS A 822 23.88 -66.38 20.04
C LYS A 822 22.40 -66.01 19.89
N LEU A 823 21.74 -66.53 18.85
CA LEU A 823 20.30 -66.32 18.64
C LEU A 823 19.48 -66.99 19.74
N GLU A 824 19.86 -68.21 20.15
CA GLU A 824 19.24 -68.95 21.25
C GLU A 824 19.26 -68.12 22.53
N VAL A 825 20.41 -67.56 22.91
CA VAL A 825 20.54 -66.71 24.09
C VAL A 825 19.77 -65.39 23.95
N LEU A 826 19.75 -64.77 22.77
CA LEU A 826 18.96 -63.55 22.57
C LEU A 826 17.45 -63.80 22.65
N ILE A 827 16.97 -64.92 22.12
CA ILE A 827 15.55 -65.31 22.11
C ILE A 827 15.10 -65.73 23.51
N THR A 828 15.89 -66.57 24.16
CA THR A 828 15.52 -67.21 25.43
C THR A 828 15.97 -66.42 26.65
N GLY A 829 16.97 -65.56 26.51
CA GLY A 829 17.62 -64.85 27.62
C GLY A 829 18.41 -65.76 28.56
N ARG A 830 18.67 -67.01 28.17
CA ARG A 830 19.17 -68.08 29.04
C ARG A 830 20.36 -68.79 28.43
N ILE A 831 21.28 -69.24 29.28
CA ILE A 831 22.38 -70.13 28.89
C ILE A 831 22.37 -71.38 29.75
N LYS A 832 22.85 -72.50 29.20
CA LYS A 832 23.04 -73.74 29.93
C LYS A 832 24.32 -73.67 30.77
N SER A 833 24.19 -73.78 32.09
CA SER A 833 25.33 -73.80 33.02
C SER A 833 26.06 -75.14 32.99
N SER A 834 27.23 -75.18 33.64
CA SER A 834 28.04 -76.41 33.78
C SER A 834 27.35 -77.52 34.59
N SER A 835 26.32 -77.20 35.40
CA SER A 835 25.48 -78.19 36.10
C SER A 835 24.35 -78.74 35.23
N GLY A 836 24.19 -78.23 34.00
CA GLY A 836 23.16 -78.65 33.06
C GLY A 836 21.81 -77.92 33.20
N GLU A 837 21.69 -77.00 34.15
CA GLU A 837 20.52 -76.13 34.35
C GLU A 837 20.60 -74.86 33.49
N TYR A 838 19.46 -74.29 33.10
CA TYR A 838 19.43 -73.04 32.33
C TYR A 838 19.38 -71.82 33.26
N GLU A 839 20.43 -71.00 33.23
CA GLU A 839 20.54 -69.77 33.99
C GLU A 839 20.10 -68.56 33.16
N ILE A 840 19.43 -67.59 33.79
CA ILE A 840 18.96 -66.37 33.14
C ILE A 840 20.11 -65.36 33.10
N VAL A 841 20.56 -65.02 31.89
CA VAL A 841 21.70 -64.11 31.66
C VAL A 841 21.28 -62.75 31.09
N PHE A 842 20.04 -62.60 30.62
CA PHE A 842 19.54 -61.32 30.08
C PHE A 842 18.04 -61.09 30.36
N ASN A 843 17.67 -59.81 30.52
CA ASN A 843 16.51 -59.34 31.29
C ASN A 843 15.12 -59.80 30.76
N ARG A 844 14.40 -60.47 31.68
CA ARG A 844 12.94 -60.75 31.79
C ARG A 844 12.35 -61.94 31.05
N GLY A 845 12.81 -63.16 31.35
CA GLY A 845 12.02 -64.39 31.62
C GLY A 845 10.94 -64.90 30.63
N ASN A 846 10.48 -64.06 29.71
CA ASN A 846 9.29 -64.19 28.88
C ASN A 846 9.75 -64.18 27.44
N LEU A 847 9.47 -65.28 26.77
CA LEU A 847 9.88 -65.52 25.40
C LEU A 847 9.18 -64.52 24.46
N HIS A 848 9.88 -64.09 23.41
CA HIS A 848 9.25 -63.25 22.37
C HIS A 848 8.20 -64.09 21.62
N PRO A 849 6.96 -63.62 21.37
CA PRO A 849 5.90 -64.46 20.80
C PRO A 849 6.18 -64.93 19.36
N HIS A 850 6.97 -64.17 18.60
CA HIS A 850 7.40 -64.51 17.24
C HIS A 850 8.89 -64.19 17.02
N PRO A 851 9.83 -65.01 17.51
CA PRO A 851 11.26 -64.81 17.26
C PRO A 851 11.64 -65.12 15.80
N ASP A 852 10.87 -65.96 15.12
CA ASP A 852 10.93 -66.32 13.69
C ASP A 852 10.81 -65.11 12.75
N LYS A 853 10.09 -64.07 13.18
CA LYS A 853 9.97 -62.83 12.41
C LYS A 853 11.16 -61.88 12.60
N LEU A 854 11.98 -62.09 13.63
CA LEU A 854 13.06 -61.18 14.02
C LEU A 854 14.40 -61.52 13.37
N ALA A 855 14.70 -62.80 13.15
CA ALA A 855 15.87 -63.25 12.41
C ALA A 855 15.59 -64.60 11.74
N PRO A 856 16.24 -64.91 10.60
CA PRO A 856 16.12 -66.21 9.96
C PRO A 856 16.66 -67.31 10.88
N MET A 857 15.93 -68.42 10.94
CA MET A 857 16.22 -69.62 11.72
C MET A 857 15.97 -70.85 10.87
N SER A 858 16.86 -71.84 10.97
CA SER A 858 16.65 -73.17 10.36
C SER A 858 15.44 -73.87 11.00
N THR A 859 14.78 -74.76 10.25
CA THR A 859 13.65 -75.56 10.76
C THR A 859 14.04 -76.42 11.97
N ASP A 860 15.27 -76.90 11.96
CA ASP A 860 15.82 -77.74 13.02
C ASP A 860 16.04 -76.93 14.30
N PHE A 861 16.57 -75.72 14.17
CA PHE A 861 16.75 -74.80 15.29
C PHE A 861 15.42 -74.30 15.87
N GLN A 862 14.42 -74.04 15.02
CA GLN A 862 13.07 -73.70 15.49
C GLN A 862 12.46 -74.84 16.34
N SER A 863 12.63 -76.08 15.88
CA SER A 863 12.17 -77.28 16.60
C SER A 863 12.90 -77.44 17.94
N LYS A 864 14.23 -77.24 17.95
CA LYS A 864 15.07 -77.24 19.16
C LYS A 864 14.57 -76.22 20.21
N LEU A 865 14.27 -74.99 19.80
CA LEU A 865 13.77 -73.95 20.70
C LEU A 865 12.43 -74.33 21.34
N ARG A 866 11.49 -74.87 20.55
CA ARG A 866 10.17 -75.33 21.04
C ARG A 866 10.31 -76.47 22.04
N GLU A 867 11.21 -77.41 21.77
CA GLU A 867 11.52 -78.52 22.68
C GLU A 867 12.11 -78.01 23.99
N LEU A 868 13.07 -77.08 23.93
CA LEU A 868 13.66 -76.45 25.12
C LEU A 868 12.63 -75.73 25.99
N ARG A 869 11.69 -75.01 25.37
CA ARG A 869 10.57 -74.37 26.08
C ARG A 869 9.68 -75.40 26.78
N ARG A 870 9.33 -76.50 26.10
CA ARG A 870 8.48 -77.59 26.67
C ARG A 870 9.18 -78.28 27.84
N LYS A 871 10.45 -78.66 27.66
CA LYS A 871 11.25 -79.39 28.65
C LYS A 871 11.47 -78.60 29.94
N ASN A 872 11.62 -77.28 29.84
CA ASN A 872 11.90 -76.42 30.99
C ASN A 872 10.68 -75.59 31.46
N ASN A 873 9.50 -75.84 30.90
CA ASN A 873 8.24 -75.16 31.20
C ASN A 873 8.35 -73.62 31.28
N TRP A 874 9.01 -73.00 30.30
CA TRP A 874 9.18 -71.54 30.30
C TRP A 874 7.86 -70.81 29.99
N SER A 875 7.56 -69.76 30.75
CA SER A 875 6.34 -68.95 30.62
C SER A 875 6.27 -68.22 29.28
N LEU A 876 5.10 -68.30 28.63
CA LEU A 876 4.77 -67.53 27.41
C LEU A 876 4.09 -66.20 27.73
N HIS A 877 3.48 -66.07 28.91
CA HIS A 877 2.78 -64.86 29.32
C HIS A 877 3.69 -63.95 30.15
N HIS A 878 3.56 -62.65 29.92
CA HIS A 878 4.28 -61.66 30.71
C HIS A 878 3.68 -61.54 32.12
N THR A 879 4.49 -61.82 33.14
CA THR A 879 4.14 -61.59 34.55
C THR A 879 5.03 -60.50 35.17
N TYR A 880 4.41 -59.50 35.79
CA TYR A 880 5.05 -58.52 36.66
C TYR A 880 5.24 -59.11 38.07
N ARG A 881 6.17 -58.55 38.85
CA ARG A 881 6.37 -58.93 40.27
C ARG A 881 5.10 -58.64 41.06
N GLU A 882 4.73 -59.55 41.96
CA GLU A 882 3.57 -59.40 42.82
C GLU A 882 3.73 -58.22 43.80
N GLY A 883 2.62 -57.51 44.06
CA GLY A 883 2.50 -56.55 45.16
C GLY A 883 3.01 -55.12 44.91
N LYS A 884 3.71 -54.81 43.81
CA LYS A 884 4.09 -53.41 43.48
C LYS A 884 4.04 -53.11 41.98
N PRO A 885 3.37 -52.03 41.54
CA PRO A 885 3.52 -51.52 40.19
C PRO A 885 4.98 -51.15 39.91
N ASN A 886 5.40 -51.29 38.67
CA ASN A 886 6.72 -50.82 38.25
C ASN A 886 6.78 -49.27 38.27
N HIS A 887 7.97 -48.72 37.99
CA HIS A 887 8.21 -47.27 38.04
C HIS A 887 7.30 -46.42 37.12
N ASN A 888 6.65 -47.05 36.12
CA ASN A 888 5.71 -46.44 35.19
C ASN A 888 4.23 -46.76 35.55
N GLY A 889 3.97 -47.34 36.73
CA GLY A 889 2.64 -47.66 37.22
C GLY A 889 2.00 -48.95 36.67
N TYR A 890 2.75 -49.80 35.95
CA TYR A 890 2.22 -51.05 35.40
C TYR A 890 2.36 -52.23 36.37
N SER A 891 1.32 -53.05 36.48
CA SER A 891 1.22 -54.25 37.33
C SER A 891 0.54 -55.40 36.57
N ASN A 892 0.38 -56.56 37.22
CA ASN A 892 -0.41 -57.67 36.66
C ASN A 892 -1.89 -57.28 36.45
N GLU A 893 -2.43 -56.41 37.28
CA GLU A 893 -3.82 -55.91 37.18
C GLU A 893 -3.97 -54.81 36.12
N LYS A 894 -2.92 -54.00 35.92
CA LYS A 894 -2.88 -52.93 34.91
C LYS A 894 -1.65 -53.08 34.01
N PRO A 895 -1.64 -54.08 33.10
CA PRO A 895 -0.47 -54.35 32.27
C PRO A 895 -0.28 -53.28 31.19
N SER A 896 0.98 -52.98 30.85
CA SER A 896 1.31 -52.12 29.71
C SER A 896 0.79 -52.68 28.38
N GLU A 897 0.57 -51.82 27.38
CA GLU A 897 0.22 -52.20 26.00
C GLU A 897 1.13 -53.30 25.44
N TRP A 898 2.43 -53.18 25.67
CA TRP A 898 3.43 -54.16 25.24
C TRP A 898 3.23 -55.53 25.93
N ALA A 899 2.94 -55.55 27.23
CA ALA A 899 2.67 -56.79 27.96
C ALA A 899 1.34 -57.42 27.55
N LYS A 900 0.30 -56.61 27.27
CA LYS A 900 -0.98 -57.10 26.71
C LYS A 900 -0.78 -57.74 25.34
N LYS A 901 -0.08 -57.06 24.42
CA LYS A 901 0.20 -57.60 23.07
C LYS A 901 1.00 -58.91 23.12
N ARG A 902 1.93 -59.05 24.06
CA ARG A 902 2.68 -60.30 24.27
C ARG A 902 1.84 -61.42 24.87
N SER A 903 1.01 -61.11 25.87
CA SER A 903 0.23 -62.13 26.59
C SER A 903 -1.05 -62.56 25.86
N ASN A 904 -1.59 -61.75 24.94
CA ASN A 904 -2.87 -61.97 24.26
C ASN A 904 -2.75 -62.34 22.77
N ALA A 905 -1.58 -62.77 22.30
CA ALA A 905 -1.44 -63.26 20.92
C ALA A 905 -2.15 -64.63 20.79
N GLU A 906 -3.12 -64.77 19.87
CA GLU A 906 -3.93 -65.99 19.71
C GLU A 906 -3.15 -67.19 19.14
N LYS A 907 -2.03 -66.93 18.45
CA LYS A 907 -1.07 -67.95 17.97
C LYS A 907 0.36 -67.43 18.13
N THR A 908 1.20 -68.16 18.86
CA THR A 908 2.63 -67.84 19.03
C THR A 908 3.54 -68.91 18.43
N PHE A 909 4.79 -68.55 18.11
CA PHE A 909 5.84 -69.47 17.63
C PHE A 909 6.06 -70.69 18.55
N TRP A 910 5.72 -70.54 19.83
CA TRP A 910 5.96 -71.54 20.89
C TRP A 910 4.81 -72.52 21.12
N GLU A 911 3.67 -72.29 20.47
CA GLU A 911 2.44 -73.10 20.55
C GLU A 911 2.26 -74.02 19.33
N GLU A 912 3.03 -73.79 18.25
CA GLU A 912 3.29 -74.76 17.18
C GLU A 912 4.23 -75.87 17.66
#